data_AF-A0AAN7U048-F1
#
_entry.id   AF-A0AAN7U048-F1
#
_cell.length_a   1.000
_cell.length_b   1.000
_cell.length_c   1.000
_cell.angle_alpha   90.00
_cell.angle_beta   90.00
_cell.angle_gamma   90.00
#
_symmetry.space_group_name_H-M   'P 1'
#
loop_
_entity.id
_entity.type
_entity.pdbx_description
1 polymer ?
#
loop_
_entity_poly.entity_id
_entity_poly.type
_entity_poly.pdbx_seq_one_letter_code
_entity_poly.pdbx_strand_id
1 'polypeptide(L)'
;MMKLFSIFLIFFLAIPNARVGNAQNGLLTSEYGCINELYKTFNLLGGVARNSSDVTTFLFCNLTSIITCSNGYLSTLNFEGGENVLTIIGSEHINCFEKLNKIIINAPVNRDITSFIGKYNTEITLTNIDNISDFVLPSVSSKISLILYNDSVPFTFNITSLANFSSVKISSRSLELKNNIFQYPTSVFGDFLLYDIYSIPDLEDVTIPSLVYQLSSPNIATFSNFLTHNKIKNITISGKSGQRFYFPSFPIDSLLETLIINIDRLETYDTINISHLNKLKYLVIENNPNFKFGKTIPFKPYPRFSNTSNSMIKVTRDNFTNLPDFSLIYYENIILSENQIESPLPLWSKNYSHIKKLDVSNNSITGTIDKSYCNLRYLIVSKNQINTTILPSCFTCYFKDLGFVNNIFGSEVIPNFQNCTTLIPSIVYVDNKIYLVGSDLGFEWESIKTNDSLVYVRDDKDNIVNEKYLIYIIYYDIPKRVVEFNFTKSLVNNIFYLSTLGNPKPISIFLNSNGQVEIKGLYFSYKKSEIQVLFNYSFCQINSSSFDTIICTLSPISGKYSVNIATERGYSDFIVDLKVGNTSYIPQCPNDCSEPIGSCDYNTGICQCPSSDYNDDCSETIPAGCSIDCGMNGYCLDMKNCTCNDNYYGEKCEYTDVSIFAIDETTENGGITVLYGFFGNSFTDFQVYIGGKFCSINLVNESMINCKAPPGKGIVSISITINKYSYNISNIYKYLPISNNNNNGGGDTSNNNCINKCTSPTNGDCSNSICICKNGFQGYDCSSLTPPSKSNNTISNDGDTTITNQNTNYQINIQSLLEIDQNGKLIKTHLLKGNWNLTKSTQSSSIQNFIQTLSGDNNNCLITATLEEVKMKRVSNFAGINFTLDENSIKISISIKNYQYQSSLNTLQLTFESSILKNSESKNDDIQYDSNCNIIDNNKIEINNQEDQYSNYIIIEKNGKQLIGRIISRALSDGRSTFLNTLVLNKTNDSIITALQLPHCTKECIIDPDFQVLVKFNPNTCENQNKTNSKTAIIAGSVVGGVVFLSILGAVAFFKYKKNLEKQLGKRLAKMKRFQNK
;
A
#
# COMPACT_ATOMS: atom_id res chain seq x y z
N MET A 1 68.70 -4.15 43.99
CA MET A 1 68.67 -5.50 44.59
C MET A 1 68.01 -6.42 43.60
N MET A 2 68.83 -7.12 42.82
CA MET A 2 69.02 -8.59 42.86
C MET A 2 67.88 -9.33 42.14
N LYS A 3 68.07 -9.69 40.87
CA LYS A 3 68.78 -10.90 40.35
C LYS A 3 67.75 -12.04 40.19
N LEU A 4 67.69 -12.87 39.14
CA LEU A 4 68.40 -13.01 37.85
C LEU A 4 67.77 -14.25 37.16
N PHE A 5 67.60 -14.24 35.82
CA PHE A 5 67.78 -15.37 34.85
C PHE A 5 66.85 -16.61 34.93
N SER A 6 66.44 -17.33 33.86
CA SER A 6 66.81 -17.46 32.43
C SER A 6 65.63 -18.14 31.68
N ILE A 7 65.22 -17.70 30.48
CA ILE A 7 65.50 -18.24 29.12
C ILE A 7 65.20 -19.75 28.92
N PHE A 8 64.16 -20.10 28.12
CA PHE A 8 64.29 -20.71 26.78
C PHE A 8 62.95 -20.76 25.99
N LEU A 9 63.11 -20.84 24.66
CA LEU A 9 62.22 -20.66 23.48
C LEU A 9 60.90 -21.49 23.36
N ILE A 10 59.92 -20.82 22.69
CA ILE A 10 58.98 -21.25 21.60
C ILE A 10 58.01 -22.42 21.84
N PHE A 11 56.68 -22.15 21.83
CA PHE A 11 55.73 -22.57 20.78
C PHE A 11 54.36 -21.88 20.92
N PHE A 12 53.65 -21.89 19.79
CA PHE A 12 52.45 -21.15 19.40
C PHE A 12 51.12 -21.50 20.13
N LEU A 13 50.21 -20.52 20.02
CA LEU A 13 48.73 -20.59 19.94
C LEU A 13 47.84 -20.36 21.17
N ALA A 14 46.87 -19.50 20.88
CA ALA A 14 45.76 -19.04 21.68
C ALA A 14 44.79 -20.17 22.03
N ILE A 15 44.33 -20.17 23.28
CA ILE A 15 43.15 -20.91 23.72
C ILE A 15 42.05 -19.87 23.95
N PRO A 16 40.96 -19.84 23.17
CA PRO A 16 39.69 -19.36 23.67
C PRO A 16 38.99 -20.50 24.40
N ASN A 17 38.75 -20.28 25.69
CA ASN A 17 37.79 -21.02 26.49
C ASN A 17 36.42 -21.01 25.81
N ALA A 18 35.94 -22.19 25.40
CA ALA A 18 34.53 -22.45 25.16
C ALA A 18 34.02 -23.44 26.22
N ARG A 19 32.96 -23.02 26.91
CA ARG A 19 32.30 -23.73 28.00
C ARG A 19 31.89 -25.15 27.58
N VAL A 20 32.26 -26.11 28.41
CA VAL A 20 31.72 -27.48 28.42
C VAL A 20 30.22 -27.39 28.72
N GLY A 21 29.39 -27.63 27.69
CA GLY A 21 27.95 -27.80 27.86
C GLY A 21 27.65 -29.21 28.33
N ASN A 22 27.39 -29.39 29.63
CA ASN A 22 26.70 -30.56 30.14
C ASN A 22 25.26 -30.54 29.61
N ALA A 23 24.91 -31.43 28.69
CA ALA A 23 23.54 -31.61 28.27
C ALA A 23 22.95 -32.84 28.99
N GLN A 24 22.17 -32.58 30.03
CA GLN A 24 21.31 -33.56 30.69
C GLN A 24 20.01 -33.70 29.88
N ASN A 25 19.91 -34.71 29.01
CA ASN A 25 18.65 -35.29 28.55
C ASN A 25 18.90 -36.72 28.03
N GLY A 26 18.08 -37.66 28.49
CA GLY A 26 18.36 -39.09 28.50
C GLY A 26 18.33 -39.75 27.12
N LEU A 27 19.36 -40.57 26.86
CA LEU A 27 19.32 -41.64 25.87
C LEU A 27 18.22 -42.64 26.26
N LEU A 28 17.32 -43.01 25.35
CA LEU A 28 16.32 -44.04 25.64
C LEU A 28 17.02 -45.39 25.91
N THR A 29 16.43 -46.26 26.72
CA THR A 29 17.03 -47.59 27.02
C THR A 29 17.22 -48.44 25.75
N SER A 30 16.33 -48.28 24.76
CA SER A 30 16.44 -48.88 23.43
C SER A 30 17.63 -48.33 22.62
N GLU A 31 17.92 -47.03 22.73
CA GLU A 31 19.04 -46.37 22.05
C GLU A 31 20.38 -46.77 22.69
N TYR A 32 20.42 -46.97 24.01
CA TYR A 32 21.64 -47.41 24.73
C TYR A 32 22.16 -48.75 24.25
N GLY A 33 21.25 -49.73 24.05
CA GLY A 33 21.62 -51.04 23.53
C GLY A 33 22.32 -50.95 22.18
N CYS A 34 21.78 -50.13 21.28
CA CYS A 34 22.36 -49.93 19.96
C CYS A 34 23.68 -49.17 19.95
N ILE A 35 23.83 -48.13 20.77
CA ILE A 35 25.13 -47.47 20.88
C ILE A 35 26.17 -48.47 21.38
N ASN A 36 25.84 -49.29 22.38
CA ASN A 36 26.79 -50.27 22.90
C ASN A 36 27.15 -51.34 21.87
N GLU A 37 26.20 -51.81 21.06
CA GLU A 37 26.47 -52.69 19.92
C GLU A 37 27.36 -52.00 18.88
N LEU A 38 27.12 -50.73 18.52
CA LEU A 38 28.00 -49.97 17.63
C LEU A 38 29.44 -49.88 18.17
N TYR A 39 29.63 -49.62 19.47
CA TYR A 39 30.97 -49.58 20.07
C TYR A 39 31.68 -50.94 20.01
N LYS A 40 30.95 -52.05 20.13
CA LYS A 40 31.50 -53.40 19.93
C LYS A 40 31.84 -53.67 18.46
N THR A 41 30.91 -53.40 17.56
CA THR A 41 31.04 -53.65 16.11
C THR A 41 32.21 -52.88 15.49
N PHE A 42 32.47 -51.65 15.96
CA PHE A 42 33.58 -50.81 15.50
C PHE A 42 34.82 -50.85 16.40
N ASN A 43 34.84 -51.73 17.41
CA ASN A 43 35.94 -51.94 18.34
C ASN A 43 36.46 -50.64 19.00
N LEU A 44 35.53 -49.76 19.38
CA LEU A 44 35.81 -48.46 19.99
C LEU A 44 36.04 -48.67 21.50
N LEU A 45 37.28 -48.49 21.96
CA LEU A 45 37.64 -48.65 23.37
C LEU A 45 36.85 -47.67 24.26
N GLY A 46 36.20 -48.20 25.32
CA GLY A 46 35.67 -47.41 26.45
C GLY A 46 34.18 -47.57 26.75
N GLY A 47 33.35 -48.03 25.81
CA GLY A 47 31.89 -48.18 26.01
C GLY A 47 31.18 -46.88 26.43
N VAL A 48 29.85 -46.94 26.60
CA VAL A 48 29.07 -45.80 27.11
C VAL A 48 29.02 -45.87 28.63
N ALA A 49 29.76 -44.98 29.30
CA ALA A 49 29.77 -44.90 30.76
C ALA A 49 28.44 -44.34 31.30
N ARG A 50 27.91 -44.99 32.34
CA ARG A 50 26.82 -44.41 33.15
C ARG A 50 27.35 -43.21 33.92
N ASN A 51 26.55 -42.16 33.99
CA ASN A 51 26.87 -41.02 34.82
C ASN A 51 26.95 -41.45 36.29
N SER A 52 28.03 -41.08 36.98
CA SER A 52 28.27 -41.44 38.37
C SER A 52 27.34 -40.73 39.35
N SER A 53 26.69 -39.63 38.94
CA SER A 53 25.79 -38.83 39.78
C SER A 53 24.30 -39.09 39.54
N ASP A 54 23.92 -39.77 38.45
CA ASP A 54 22.54 -40.21 38.19
C ASP A 54 22.55 -41.48 37.33
N VAL A 55 22.17 -42.61 37.92
CA VAL A 55 22.22 -43.96 37.34
C VAL A 55 21.28 -44.13 36.13
N THR A 56 20.39 -43.16 35.90
CA THR A 56 19.47 -43.13 34.76
C THR A 56 20.00 -42.36 33.54
N THR A 57 21.20 -41.76 33.63
CA THR A 57 21.79 -40.95 32.54
C THR A 57 23.13 -41.51 32.05
N PHE A 58 23.41 -41.34 30.76
CA PHE A 58 24.58 -41.89 30.07
C PHE A 58 25.43 -40.77 29.45
N LEU A 59 26.75 -40.91 29.49
CA LEU A 59 27.69 -40.00 28.81
C LEU A 59 28.09 -40.62 27.47
N PHE A 60 27.55 -40.12 26.36
CA PHE A 60 27.75 -40.70 25.02
C PHE A 60 28.13 -39.68 23.93
N CYS A 61 27.89 -38.38 24.14
CA CYS A 61 28.13 -37.35 23.12
C CYS A 61 29.62 -37.00 22.98
N ASN A 62 30.12 -36.92 21.73
CA ASN A 62 31.49 -36.52 21.36
C ASN A 62 32.63 -37.35 21.97
N LEU A 63 32.37 -38.60 22.41
CA LEU A 63 33.39 -39.51 22.89
C LEU A 63 34.17 -40.20 21.74
N THR A 64 33.58 -40.26 20.55
CA THR A 64 34.16 -40.86 19.33
C THR A 64 33.84 -39.99 18.12
N SER A 65 34.57 -40.15 17.01
CA SER A 65 34.30 -39.46 15.73
C SER A 65 32.98 -39.89 15.07
N ILE A 66 32.35 -40.95 15.57
CA ILE A 66 31.15 -41.55 15.00
C ILE A 66 29.87 -40.88 15.49
N ILE A 67 29.86 -40.29 16.69
CA ILE A 67 28.64 -39.77 17.33
C ILE A 67 28.74 -38.27 17.56
N THR A 68 27.78 -37.52 17.02
CA THR A 68 27.59 -36.11 17.33
C THR A 68 26.17 -35.83 17.83
N CYS A 69 26.09 -34.92 18.80
CA CYS A 69 24.85 -34.58 19.48
C CYS A 69 24.47 -33.12 19.30
N SER A 70 23.17 -32.86 19.33
CA SER A 70 22.60 -31.51 19.33
C SER A 70 21.55 -31.42 20.44
N ASN A 71 21.62 -30.35 21.26
CA ASN A 71 20.69 -30.11 22.37
C ASN A 71 20.55 -31.29 23.36
N GLY A 72 21.60 -32.09 23.54
CA GLY A 72 21.62 -33.24 24.45
C GLY A 72 21.06 -34.55 23.89
N TYR A 73 20.64 -34.58 22.63
CA TYR A 73 20.20 -35.80 21.95
C TYR A 73 21.19 -36.20 20.84
N LEU A 74 21.24 -37.49 20.54
CA LEU A 74 21.98 -38.03 19.40
C LEU A 74 21.38 -37.46 18.11
N SER A 75 22.16 -36.66 17.37
CA SER A 75 21.68 -36.00 16.14
C SER A 75 22.31 -36.59 14.89
N THR A 76 23.54 -37.08 14.95
CA THR A 76 24.26 -37.55 13.76
C THR A 76 25.16 -38.74 14.04
N LEU A 77 25.12 -39.72 13.13
CA LEU A 77 26.01 -40.89 13.08
C LEU A 77 26.93 -40.78 11.86
N ASN A 78 28.23 -40.95 12.05
CA ASN A 78 29.24 -40.86 10.99
C ASN A 78 30.16 -42.08 10.98
N PHE A 79 29.92 -43.00 10.07
CA PHE A 79 30.72 -44.20 9.90
C PHE A 79 31.81 -43.96 8.84
N GLU A 80 32.97 -43.45 9.24
CA GLU A 80 34.14 -43.28 8.35
C GLU A 80 34.97 -44.56 8.31
N GLY A 81 35.04 -45.23 7.14
CA GLY A 81 35.89 -46.39 6.93
C GLY A 81 37.38 -46.04 6.97
N GLY A 82 38.10 -46.55 7.97
CA GLY A 82 39.57 -46.65 7.93
C GLY A 82 40.01 -47.90 7.16
N GLU A 83 41.27 -47.93 6.69
CA GLU A 83 41.88 -48.95 5.80
C GLU A 83 41.79 -50.43 6.27
N ASN A 84 41.15 -50.75 7.40
CA ASN A 84 41.03 -52.11 7.95
C ASN A 84 39.62 -52.50 8.46
N VAL A 85 38.55 -51.81 8.05
CA VAL A 85 37.18 -52.10 8.54
C VAL A 85 36.40 -52.93 7.52
N LEU A 86 36.31 -54.25 7.74
CA LEU A 86 35.50 -55.22 6.97
C LEU A 86 34.03 -55.28 7.42
N THR A 87 33.58 -54.38 8.30
CA THR A 87 32.28 -54.48 8.96
C THR A 87 31.16 -53.94 8.09
N ILE A 88 30.15 -54.79 7.84
CA ILE A 88 28.98 -54.45 7.03
C ILE A 88 27.90 -53.82 7.93
N ILE A 89 27.44 -52.62 7.60
CA ILE A 89 26.41 -51.90 8.38
C ILE A 89 25.01 -52.29 7.89
N GLY A 90 24.17 -52.84 8.77
CA GLY A 90 22.75 -53.14 8.52
C GLY A 90 21.77 -52.28 9.33
N SER A 91 20.47 -52.43 9.07
CA SER A 91 19.42 -51.62 9.71
C SER A 91 19.31 -51.80 11.22
N GLU A 92 19.63 -53.00 11.70
CA GLU A 92 19.71 -53.34 13.12
C GLU A 92 20.64 -52.40 13.91
N HIS A 93 21.64 -51.81 13.25
CA HIS A 93 22.58 -50.88 13.86
C HIS A 93 22.04 -49.44 13.99
N ILE A 94 20.95 -49.10 13.29
CA ILE A 94 20.44 -47.73 13.19
C ILE A 94 18.94 -47.56 13.53
N ASN A 95 18.12 -48.61 13.41
CA ASN A 95 16.64 -48.56 13.56
C ASN A 95 16.14 -48.12 14.94
N CYS A 96 16.96 -48.31 15.95
CA CYS A 96 16.68 -48.00 17.35
C CYS A 96 16.79 -46.51 17.70
N PHE A 97 17.33 -45.68 16.82
CA PHE A 97 17.51 -44.25 17.07
C PHE A 97 16.32 -43.45 16.57
N GLU A 98 15.62 -42.80 17.49
CA GLU A 98 14.35 -42.14 17.15
C GLU A 98 14.54 -40.73 16.61
N LYS A 99 15.60 -40.01 16.99
CA LYS A 99 15.78 -38.56 16.74
C LYS A 99 16.94 -38.19 15.80
N LEU A 100 17.36 -39.09 14.92
CA LEU A 100 18.50 -38.82 14.03
C LEU A 100 18.14 -37.77 12.96
N ASN A 101 19.01 -36.77 12.83
CA ASN A 101 18.94 -35.77 11.77
C ASN A 101 19.83 -36.15 10.58
N LYS A 102 20.95 -36.85 10.81
CA LYS A 102 21.89 -37.20 9.74
C LYS A 102 22.61 -38.53 10.00
N ILE A 103 22.79 -39.33 8.96
CA ILE A 103 23.55 -40.58 8.95
C ILE A 103 24.52 -40.50 7.78
N ILE A 104 25.82 -40.69 8.04
CA ILE A 104 26.86 -40.75 7.02
C ILE A 104 27.49 -42.13 7.09
N ILE A 105 27.48 -42.88 5.99
CA ILE A 105 28.08 -44.21 5.89
C ILE A 105 29.10 -44.21 4.76
N ASN A 106 30.37 -44.39 5.13
CA ASN A 106 31.50 -44.61 4.23
C ASN A 106 32.08 -46.01 4.47
N ALA A 107 31.26 -47.03 4.28
CA ALA A 107 31.59 -48.44 4.51
C ALA A 107 30.62 -49.35 3.72
N PRO A 108 30.94 -50.65 3.53
CA PRO A 108 30.00 -51.61 2.97
C PRO A 108 28.69 -51.66 3.77
N VAL A 109 27.56 -51.61 3.06
CA VAL A 109 26.22 -51.61 3.65
C VAL A 109 25.50 -52.91 3.32
N ASN A 110 24.79 -53.46 4.30
CA ASN A 110 23.91 -54.61 4.12
C ASN A 110 22.64 -54.15 3.39
N ARG A 111 22.01 -55.07 2.63
CA ARG A 111 20.79 -54.82 1.87
C ARG A 111 19.63 -54.33 2.74
N ASP A 112 19.62 -54.71 4.02
CA ASP A 112 18.55 -54.38 4.96
C ASP A 112 18.64 -52.95 5.49
N ILE A 113 19.76 -52.21 5.32
CA ILE A 113 19.95 -50.81 5.75
C ILE A 113 18.80 -49.90 5.29
N THR A 114 18.20 -50.27 4.17
CA THR A 114 17.04 -49.61 3.57
C THR A 114 15.81 -49.66 4.45
N SER A 115 15.63 -50.70 5.27
CA SER A 115 14.48 -50.88 6.16
C SER A 115 14.39 -49.86 7.30
N PHE A 116 15.33 -48.92 7.38
CA PHE A 116 15.32 -47.83 8.35
C PHE A 116 14.10 -46.90 8.19
N ILE A 117 13.32 -46.82 9.27
CA ILE A 117 12.14 -45.95 9.36
C ILE A 117 12.53 -44.75 10.24
N GLY A 118 12.98 -43.66 9.62
CA GLY A 118 13.25 -42.42 10.34
C GLY A 118 11.96 -41.80 10.88
N LYS A 119 11.92 -41.45 12.17
CA LYS A 119 10.76 -40.76 12.79
C LYS A 119 10.82 -39.22 12.65
N TYR A 120 11.93 -38.66 12.17
CA TYR A 120 12.16 -37.23 11.88
C TYR A 120 12.71 -37.04 10.46
N ASN A 121 12.91 -35.78 10.03
CA ASN A 121 13.56 -35.47 8.76
C ASN A 121 15.05 -35.84 8.83
N THR A 122 15.38 -37.08 8.46
CA THR A 122 16.74 -37.63 8.51
C THR A 122 17.42 -37.59 7.14
N GLU A 123 18.63 -37.03 7.05
CA GLU A 123 19.48 -37.12 5.85
C GLU A 123 20.39 -38.36 5.93
N ILE A 124 20.39 -39.20 4.90
CA ILE A 124 21.25 -40.38 4.79
C ILE A 124 22.24 -40.16 3.64
N THR A 125 23.53 -40.13 3.97
CA THR A 125 24.64 -40.03 3.03
C THR A 125 25.35 -41.37 2.96
N LEU A 126 25.47 -41.93 1.77
CA LEU A 126 26.20 -43.17 1.50
C LEU A 126 27.33 -42.88 0.50
N THR A 127 28.55 -43.28 0.84
CA THR A 127 29.74 -43.07 -0.01
C THR A 127 30.42 -44.41 -0.31
N ASN A 128 30.94 -44.58 -1.53
CA ASN A 128 31.69 -45.77 -1.98
C ASN A 128 30.93 -47.11 -1.83
N ILE A 129 29.68 -47.17 -2.27
CA ILE A 129 28.94 -48.44 -2.26
C ILE A 129 29.23 -49.24 -3.52
N ASP A 130 29.86 -50.41 -3.34
CA ASP A 130 29.99 -51.42 -4.38
C ASP A 130 28.68 -52.25 -4.45
N ASN A 131 28.00 -52.27 -5.61
CA ASN A 131 26.79 -53.06 -5.94
C ASN A 131 25.46 -52.72 -5.21
N ILE A 132 24.75 -51.68 -5.69
CA ILE A 132 23.40 -51.26 -5.22
C ILE A 132 22.26 -51.92 -6.04
N SER A 133 22.50 -53.04 -6.74
CA SER A 133 21.52 -53.55 -7.72
C SER A 133 20.16 -53.98 -7.14
N ASP A 134 20.08 -54.25 -5.83
CA ASP A 134 18.91 -54.88 -5.18
C ASP A 134 18.39 -54.12 -3.93
N PHE A 135 18.51 -52.79 -3.87
CA PHE A 135 17.93 -52.03 -2.76
C PHE A 135 16.39 -52.06 -2.82
N VAL A 136 15.73 -52.72 -1.86
CA VAL A 136 14.26 -52.65 -1.66
C VAL A 136 14.01 -51.74 -0.46
N LEU A 137 13.34 -50.61 -0.67
CA LEU A 137 13.14 -49.58 0.36
C LEU A 137 11.72 -49.64 0.95
N PRO A 138 11.55 -49.46 2.27
CA PRO A 138 10.27 -49.49 2.97
C PRO A 138 9.45 -48.23 2.69
N SER A 139 8.13 -48.35 2.77
CA SER A 139 7.18 -47.24 2.76
C SER A 139 7.35 -46.39 4.02
N VAL A 140 7.89 -45.16 3.92
CA VAL A 140 8.14 -44.29 5.08
C VAL A 140 7.24 -43.04 5.10
N SER A 141 6.97 -42.52 6.30
CA SER A 141 6.10 -41.37 6.58
C SER A 141 6.86 -40.04 6.81
N SER A 142 8.18 -39.98 6.58
CA SER A 142 9.04 -38.84 6.91
C SER A 142 9.93 -38.41 5.71
N LYS A 143 10.40 -37.14 5.73
CA LYS A 143 11.22 -36.57 4.65
C LYS A 143 12.68 -37.04 4.77
N ILE A 144 13.01 -38.13 4.10
CA ILE A 144 14.39 -38.63 4.03
C ILE A 144 15.10 -38.06 2.79
N SER A 145 16.37 -37.66 2.93
CA SER A 145 17.22 -37.21 1.82
C SER A 145 18.36 -38.21 1.60
N LEU A 146 18.53 -38.73 0.39
CA LEU A 146 19.61 -39.67 0.06
C LEU A 146 20.74 -38.94 -0.68
N ILE A 147 21.99 -39.07 -0.24
CA ILE A 147 23.17 -38.61 -0.98
C ILE A 147 24.05 -39.81 -1.32
N LEU A 148 24.27 -40.09 -2.61
CA LEU A 148 25.16 -41.14 -3.08
C LEU A 148 26.43 -40.53 -3.68
N TYR A 149 27.60 -41.03 -3.29
CA TYR A 149 28.88 -40.75 -3.95
C TYR A 149 29.54 -42.06 -4.38
N ASN A 150 29.81 -42.25 -5.67
CA ASN A 150 30.55 -43.40 -6.17
C ASN A 150 31.46 -43.03 -7.36
N ASP A 151 32.77 -43.08 -7.14
CA ASP A 151 33.82 -42.72 -8.10
C ASP A 151 34.48 -43.93 -8.78
N SER A 152 34.20 -45.17 -8.33
CA SER A 152 35.08 -46.32 -8.59
C SER A 152 34.55 -47.30 -9.67
N VAL A 153 33.23 -47.47 -9.83
CA VAL A 153 32.63 -48.48 -10.74
C VAL A 153 31.28 -47.99 -11.30
N PRO A 154 30.94 -48.26 -12.59
CA PRO A 154 29.58 -48.08 -13.09
C PRO A 154 28.58 -48.82 -12.20
N PHE A 155 27.53 -48.15 -11.75
CA PHE A 155 26.47 -48.80 -10.99
C PHE A 155 25.10 -48.58 -11.62
N THR A 156 24.31 -49.64 -11.61
CA THR A 156 22.92 -49.61 -12.00
C THR A 156 22.05 -49.41 -10.77
N PHE A 157 21.08 -48.50 -10.84
CA PHE A 157 20.18 -48.20 -9.74
C PHE A 157 18.71 -48.30 -10.17
N ASN A 158 17.87 -48.99 -9.38
CA ASN A 158 16.44 -49.12 -9.64
C ASN A 158 15.65 -47.96 -9.00
N ILE A 159 15.00 -47.13 -9.82
CA ILE A 159 14.30 -45.92 -9.36
C ILE A 159 13.06 -46.21 -8.51
N THR A 160 12.38 -47.36 -8.69
CA THR A 160 11.17 -47.67 -7.90
C THR A 160 11.44 -47.67 -6.40
N SER A 161 12.67 -47.97 -6.01
CA SER A 161 13.10 -47.96 -4.63
C SER A 161 13.17 -46.54 -4.04
N LEU A 162 13.27 -45.49 -4.86
CA LEU A 162 13.36 -44.09 -4.39
C LEU A 162 12.02 -43.43 -4.09
N ALA A 163 10.90 -44.14 -4.30
CA ALA A 163 9.53 -43.64 -4.11
C ALA A 163 9.22 -43.09 -2.72
N ASN A 164 10.06 -43.44 -1.73
CA ASN A 164 9.85 -43.07 -0.34
C ASN A 164 10.80 -41.96 0.16
N PHE A 165 11.68 -41.39 -0.69
CA PHE A 165 12.53 -40.25 -0.31
C PHE A 165 11.88 -38.90 -0.65
N SER A 166 12.14 -37.90 0.18
CA SER A 166 11.72 -36.53 -0.10
C SER A 166 12.68 -35.76 -0.99
N SER A 167 13.96 -36.16 -1.09
CA SER A 167 14.90 -35.64 -2.08
C SER A 167 16.02 -36.65 -2.31
N VAL A 168 16.57 -36.68 -3.52
CA VAL A 168 17.63 -37.64 -3.90
C VAL A 168 18.75 -36.88 -4.59
N LYS A 169 19.98 -37.01 -4.08
CA LYS A 169 21.19 -36.43 -4.66
C LYS A 169 22.16 -37.55 -5.03
N ILE A 170 22.57 -37.63 -6.29
CA ILE A 170 23.50 -38.65 -6.76
C ILE A 170 24.69 -37.95 -7.41
N SER A 171 25.90 -38.35 -6.99
CA SER A 171 27.14 -38.04 -7.67
C SER A 171 27.84 -39.32 -8.09
N SER A 172 28.08 -39.41 -9.39
CA SER A 172 28.79 -40.53 -9.98
C SER A 172 29.31 -40.21 -11.37
N ARG A 173 30.49 -40.76 -11.69
CA ARG A 173 31.08 -40.66 -13.02
C ARG A 173 30.36 -41.54 -14.07
N SER A 174 29.71 -42.63 -13.66
CA SER A 174 29.02 -43.57 -14.56
C SER A 174 27.74 -44.10 -13.91
N LEU A 175 26.61 -43.47 -14.21
CA LEU A 175 25.29 -43.80 -13.64
C LEU A 175 24.37 -44.40 -14.72
N GLU A 176 23.85 -45.60 -14.47
CA GLU A 176 22.74 -46.17 -15.25
C GLU A 176 21.50 -46.29 -14.35
N LEU A 177 20.36 -45.76 -14.81
CA LEU A 177 19.08 -45.90 -14.09
C LEU A 177 18.17 -46.88 -14.85
N LYS A 178 17.54 -47.82 -14.13
CA LYS A 178 16.61 -48.81 -14.71
C LYS A 178 15.25 -48.81 -13.98
N ASN A 179 14.21 -49.25 -14.71
CA ASN A 179 12.82 -49.53 -14.30
C ASN A 179 11.79 -48.38 -14.23
N ASN A 180 10.58 -48.77 -14.63
CA ASN A 180 9.40 -47.95 -14.93
C ASN A 180 8.43 -47.86 -13.73
N ILE A 181 7.82 -46.67 -13.58
CA ILE A 181 6.62 -46.29 -12.80
C ILE A 181 6.91 -45.54 -11.49
N PHE A 182 6.89 -44.22 -11.61
CA PHE A 182 6.77 -43.27 -10.51
C PHE A 182 5.50 -42.42 -10.78
N GLN A 183 4.37 -42.74 -10.13
CA GLN A 183 3.14 -41.95 -10.21
C GLN A 183 2.88 -41.29 -8.86
N TYR A 184 3.42 -40.09 -8.65
CA TYR A 184 3.03 -39.23 -7.53
C TYR A 184 2.60 -37.84 -8.05
N PRO A 185 1.60 -37.20 -7.43
CA PRO A 185 1.21 -35.84 -7.76
C PRO A 185 2.37 -34.86 -7.52
N THR A 186 2.43 -33.85 -8.39
CA THR A 186 3.47 -32.84 -8.60
C THR A 186 3.82 -31.94 -7.40
N SER A 187 3.33 -32.23 -6.19
CA SER A 187 3.44 -31.36 -5.01
C SER A 187 4.20 -31.96 -3.82
N VAL A 188 4.61 -33.24 -3.87
CA VAL A 188 5.15 -33.92 -2.66
C VAL A 188 6.59 -34.42 -2.79
N PHE A 189 7.16 -34.51 -4.01
CA PHE A 189 8.57 -34.87 -4.19
C PHE A 189 9.47 -33.64 -4.21
N GLY A 190 10.53 -33.65 -3.40
CA GLY A 190 11.66 -32.72 -3.51
C GLY A 190 12.71 -33.20 -4.52
N ASP A 191 13.70 -32.35 -4.76
CA ASP A 191 14.58 -32.37 -5.94
C ASP A 191 15.32 -33.70 -6.16
N PHE A 192 15.25 -34.25 -7.39
CA PHE A 192 16.15 -35.29 -7.88
C PHE A 192 17.35 -34.60 -8.55
N LEU A 193 18.48 -34.57 -7.85
CA LEU A 193 19.69 -33.85 -8.23
C LEU A 193 20.79 -34.83 -8.61
N LEU A 194 21.25 -34.74 -9.85
CA LEU A 194 22.45 -35.39 -10.34
C LEU A 194 23.59 -34.37 -10.35
N TYR A 195 24.49 -34.43 -9.37
CA TYR A 195 25.58 -33.46 -9.22
C TYR A 195 26.94 -34.11 -9.45
N ASP A 196 27.85 -33.36 -10.06
CA ASP A 196 29.19 -33.82 -10.43
C ASP A 196 29.18 -35.11 -11.30
N ILE A 197 28.13 -35.26 -12.13
CA ILE A 197 28.04 -36.39 -13.05
C ILE A 197 28.88 -36.15 -14.31
N TYR A 198 29.56 -37.20 -14.77
CA TYR A 198 30.37 -37.16 -15.98
C TYR A 198 29.60 -37.63 -17.23
N SER A 199 28.59 -38.48 -17.10
CA SER A 199 27.79 -39.01 -18.21
C SER A 199 26.30 -38.69 -18.01
N ILE A 200 25.61 -38.31 -19.09
CA ILE A 200 24.14 -38.15 -19.08
C ILE A 200 23.53 -39.55 -19.13
N PRO A 201 22.71 -39.96 -18.14
CA PRO A 201 22.12 -41.30 -18.10
C PRO A 201 21.04 -41.47 -19.17
N ASP A 202 20.87 -42.71 -19.62
CA ASP A 202 19.67 -43.14 -20.36
C ASP A 202 18.48 -43.24 -19.38
N LEU A 203 17.36 -42.64 -19.77
CA LEU A 203 16.13 -42.47 -19.00
C LEU A 203 14.86 -42.90 -19.78
N GLU A 204 14.98 -43.69 -20.86
CA GLU A 204 13.83 -44.08 -21.71
C GLU A 204 12.69 -44.73 -20.90
N ASP A 205 13.08 -45.54 -19.92
CA ASP A 205 12.20 -46.26 -19.01
C ASP A 205 11.99 -45.57 -17.65
N VAL A 206 12.27 -44.26 -17.57
CA VAL A 206 12.25 -43.52 -16.30
C VAL A 206 11.22 -42.40 -16.32
N THR A 207 10.38 -42.34 -15.29
CA THR A 207 9.40 -41.24 -15.10
C THR A 207 9.75 -40.46 -13.84
N ILE A 208 10.17 -39.20 -13.98
CA ILE A 208 10.49 -38.31 -12.86
C ILE A 208 9.81 -36.95 -13.11
N PRO A 209 9.14 -36.34 -12.10
CA PRO A 209 8.46 -35.06 -12.29
C PRO A 209 9.44 -33.89 -12.52
N SER A 210 10.57 -33.88 -11.81
CA SER A 210 11.59 -32.82 -11.88
C SER A 210 13.00 -33.39 -11.74
N LEU A 211 13.91 -32.96 -12.60
CA LEU A 211 15.30 -33.43 -12.67
C LEU A 211 16.26 -32.23 -12.70
N VAL A 212 17.26 -32.23 -11.83
CA VAL A 212 18.31 -31.22 -11.77
C VAL A 212 19.65 -31.85 -12.08
N TYR A 213 20.33 -31.34 -13.10
CA TYR A 213 21.72 -31.63 -13.43
C TYR A 213 22.62 -30.52 -12.90
N GLN A 214 23.66 -30.88 -12.16
CA GLN A 214 24.78 -30.01 -11.80
C GLN A 214 26.06 -30.61 -12.38
N LEU A 215 26.44 -30.16 -13.58
CA LEU A 215 27.52 -30.72 -14.39
C LEU A 215 28.86 -30.01 -14.10
N SER A 216 29.94 -30.76 -14.02
CA SER A 216 31.31 -30.25 -13.79
C SER A 216 32.23 -30.44 -15.01
N SER A 217 32.12 -31.55 -15.72
CA SER A 217 32.83 -31.81 -16.98
C SER A 217 32.11 -32.91 -17.77
N PRO A 218 30.91 -32.64 -18.28
CA PRO A 218 30.06 -33.68 -18.85
C PRO A 218 30.62 -34.19 -20.18
N ASN A 219 30.58 -35.51 -20.37
CA ASN A 219 30.99 -36.21 -21.58
C ASN A 219 30.00 -35.96 -22.72
N ILE A 220 30.42 -35.17 -23.70
CA ILE A 220 29.61 -34.79 -24.87
C ILE A 220 29.06 -36.02 -25.62
N ALA A 221 29.78 -37.14 -25.63
CA ALA A 221 29.33 -38.35 -26.31
C ALA A 221 28.03 -38.93 -25.73
N THR A 222 27.67 -38.55 -24.49
CA THR A 222 26.45 -39.01 -23.83
C THR A 222 25.26 -38.08 -24.01
N PHE A 223 25.42 -36.93 -24.68
CA PHE A 223 24.33 -35.95 -24.83
C PHE A 223 23.18 -36.48 -25.70
N SER A 224 23.42 -37.50 -26.53
CA SER A 224 22.35 -38.21 -27.23
C SER A 224 21.30 -38.78 -26.28
N ASN A 225 21.65 -39.05 -25.03
CA ASN A 225 20.74 -39.59 -24.03
C ASN A 225 19.67 -38.57 -23.60
N PHE A 226 19.81 -37.27 -23.89
CA PHE A 226 18.69 -36.33 -23.74
C PHE A 226 17.46 -36.72 -24.58
N LEU A 227 17.65 -37.51 -25.66
CA LEU A 227 16.55 -38.06 -26.47
C LEU A 227 15.68 -39.07 -25.71
N THR A 228 16.14 -39.60 -24.59
CA THR A 228 15.39 -40.58 -23.79
C THR A 228 14.54 -39.92 -22.70
N HIS A 229 14.57 -38.58 -22.57
CA HIS A 229 13.91 -37.83 -21.50
C HIS A 229 12.45 -37.47 -21.82
N ASN A 230 11.71 -38.36 -22.50
CA ASN A 230 10.34 -38.08 -22.93
C ASN A 230 9.35 -37.90 -21.77
N LYS A 231 9.57 -38.58 -20.63
CA LYS A 231 8.63 -38.65 -19.50
C LYS A 231 8.88 -37.61 -18.39
N ILE A 232 9.73 -36.60 -18.60
CA ILE A 232 10.13 -35.61 -17.57
C ILE A 232 9.49 -34.25 -17.88
N LYS A 233 8.90 -33.61 -16.86
CA LYS A 233 8.25 -32.30 -17.00
C LYS A 233 9.17 -31.11 -16.75
N ASN A 234 10.06 -31.20 -15.78
CA ASN A 234 10.94 -30.10 -15.41
C ASN A 234 12.40 -30.55 -15.44
N ILE A 235 13.24 -29.84 -16.19
CA ILE A 235 14.68 -30.11 -16.27
C ILE A 235 15.43 -28.81 -15.98
N THR A 236 16.32 -28.85 -14.99
CA THR A 236 17.31 -27.80 -14.74
C THR A 236 18.69 -28.34 -15.02
N ILE A 237 19.48 -27.67 -15.85
CA ILE A 237 20.87 -28.00 -16.16
C ILE A 237 21.71 -26.83 -15.69
N SER A 238 22.64 -27.08 -14.79
CA SER A 238 23.52 -26.06 -14.24
C SER A 238 24.94 -26.57 -14.11
N GLY A 239 25.91 -25.68 -13.95
CA GLY A 239 27.26 -26.05 -13.54
C GLY A 239 28.35 -25.40 -14.37
N LYS A 240 29.61 -25.72 -14.05
CA LYS A 240 30.79 -25.11 -14.67
C LYS A 240 31.42 -26.12 -15.60
N SER A 241 31.28 -25.94 -16.91
CA SER A 241 31.93 -26.82 -17.87
C SER A 241 33.30 -26.29 -18.27
N GLY A 242 34.35 -27.10 -18.09
CA GLY A 242 35.65 -26.85 -18.74
C GLY A 242 35.61 -27.05 -20.27
N GLN A 243 34.58 -27.73 -20.77
CA GLN A 243 34.39 -28.11 -22.18
C GLN A 243 33.19 -27.39 -22.82
N ARG A 244 33.05 -27.47 -24.14
CA ARG A 244 31.89 -26.92 -24.85
C ARG A 244 30.63 -27.72 -24.52
N PHE A 245 29.51 -27.03 -24.37
CA PHE A 245 28.20 -27.65 -24.17
C PHE A 245 27.27 -27.24 -25.32
N TYR A 246 26.54 -28.19 -25.90
CA TYR A 246 25.56 -27.93 -26.95
C TYR A 246 24.14 -28.03 -26.38
N PHE A 247 23.20 -27.29 -26.99
CA PHE A 247 21.81 -27.34 -26.56
C PHE A 247 21.26 -28.78 -26.67
N PRO A 248 20.61 -29.32 -25.62
CA PRO A 248 20.15 -30.70 -25.60
C PRO A 248 19.00 -30.92 -26.59
N SER A 249 19.02 -32.06 -27.27
CA SER A 249 17.91 -32.51 -28.13
C SER A 249 17.00 -33.43 -27.33
N PHE A 250 15.69 -33.14 -27.38
CA PHE A 250 14.65 -33.90 -26.70
C PHE A 250 13.78 -34.66 -27.71
N PRO A 251 13.08 -35.73 -27.29
CA PRO A 251 12.26 -36.52 -28.20
C PRO A 251 10.94 -35.81 -28.55
N ILE A 252 10.31 -36.24 -29.65
CA ILE A 252 9.08 -35.63 -30.20
C ILE A 252 7.89 -35.75 -29.24
N ASP A 253 7.83 -36.81 -28.45
CA ASP A 253 6.78 -37.11 -27.47
C ASP A 253 7.05 -36.49 -26.08
N SER A 254 8.02 -35.58 -25.97
CA SER A 254 8.45 -34.97 -24.72
C SER A 254 7.31 -34.31 -23.91
N LEU A 255 7.30 -34.57 -22.60
CA LEU A 255 6.41 -33.96 -21.62
C LEU A 255 6.96 -32.66 -21.02
N LEU A 256 8.09 -32.16 -21.51
CA LEU A 256 8.84 -31.04 -20.93
C LEU A 256 7.99 -29.76 -20.89
N GLU A 257 7.71 -29.27 -19.68
CA GLU A 257 7.03 -28.01 -19.38
C GLU A 257 8.02 -26.90 -19.00
N THR A 258 9.13 -27.25 -18.35
CA THR A 258 10.17 -26.31 -17.89
C THR A 258 11.57 -26.79 -18.27
N LEU A 259 12.36 -25.91 -18.89
CA LEU A 259 13.78 -26.11 -19.18
C LEU A 259 14.58 -24.91 -18.70
N ILE A 260 15.49 -25.12 -17.75
CA ILE A 260 16.42 -24.11 -17.25
C ILE A 260 17.84 -24.56 -17.57
N ILE A 261 18.63 -23.72 -18.23
CA ILE A 261 20.04 -24.00 -18.57
C ILE A 261 20.90 -22.83 -18.06
N ASN A 262 21.72 -23.11 -17.06
CA ASN A 262 22.68 -22.18 -16.47
C ASN A 262 24.04 -22.88 -16.37
N ILE A 263 24.59 -23.24 -17.53
CA ILE A 263 25.90 -23.87 -17.66
C ILE A 263 26.89 -22.89 -18.28
N ASP A 264 28.17 -22.96 -17.91
CA ASP A 264 29.21 -22.22 -18.62
C ASP A 264 29.47 -22.83 -20.01
N ARG A 265 29.67 -21.99 -21.05
CA ARG A 265 30.06 -22.38 -22.42
C ARG A 265 29.02 -23.20 -23.20
N LEU A 266 27.73 -22.87 -23.07
CA LEU A 266 26.72 -23.25 -24.06
C LEU A 266 27.01 -22.54 -25.39
N GLU A 267 27.13 -23.30 -26.47
CA GLU A 267 27.40 -22.80 -27.82
C GLU A 267 26.42 -23.38 -28.83
N THR A 268 26.25 -22.68 -29.95
CA THR A 268 25.56 -23.20 -31.13
C THR A 268 26.22 -22.68 -32.41
N TYR A 269 26.07 -23.43 -33.51
CA TYR A 269 26.55 -23.04 -34.84
C TYR A 269 25.44 -22.95 -35.88
N ASP A 270 24.20 -23.29 -35.51
CA ASP A 270 23.01 -23.21 -36.36
C ASP A 270 21.80 -22.79 -35.50
N THR A 271 20.68 -22.56 -36.18
CA THR A 271 19.36 -22.49 -35.57
C THR A 271 18.97 -23.83 -34.94
N ILE A 272 18.27 -23.74 -33.82
CA ILE A 272 17.79 -24.85 -33.01
C ILE A 272 16.27 -24.90 -33.16
N ASN A 273 15.77 -26.02 -33.67
CA ASN A 273 14.33 -26.25 -33.82
C ASN A 273 13.76 -26.86 -32.54
N ILE A 274 12.99 -26.05 -31.79
CA ILE A 274 12.28 -26.48 -30.58
C ILE A 274 10.76 -26.61 -30.80
N SER A 275 10.28 -26.51 -32.05
CA SER A 275 8.84 -26.48 -32.33
C SER A 275 8.05 -27.71 -31.89
N HIS A 276 8.71 -28.85 -31.78
CA HIS A 276 8.12 -30.10 -31.29
C HIS A 276 7.84 -30.07 -29.78
N LEU A 277 8.47 -29.17 -29.02
CA LEU A 277 8.29 -29.03 -27.57
C LEU A 277 7.03 -28.22 -27.21
N ASN A 278 5.87 -28.68 -27.70
CA ASN A 278 4.57 -28.00 -27.58
C ASN A 278 3.97 -27.96 -26.16
N LYS A 279 4.74 -28.38 -25.14
CA LYS A 279 4.39 -28.27 -23.72
C LYS A 279 5.33 -27.34 -22.95
N LEU A 280 6.44 -26.90 -23.56
CA LEU A 280 7.50 -26.09 -22.94
C LEU A 280 7.04 -24.66 -22.65
N LYS A 281 6.41 -24.46 -21.49
CA LYS A 281 5.92 -23.16 -21.02
C LYS A 281 7.03 -22.27 -20.50
N TYR A 282 8.10 -22.81 -19.94
CA TYR A 282 9.17 -22.04 -19.31
C TYR A 282 10.53 -22.44 -19.89
N LEU A 283 11.19 -21.51 -20.57
CA LEU A 283 12.54 -21.67 -21.09
C LEU A 283 13.45 -20.58 -20.50
N VAL A 284 14.47 -20.98 -19.75
CA VAL A 284 15.43 -20.06 -19.13
C VAL A 284 16.84 -20.45 -19.54
N ILE A 285 17.59 -19.49 -20.08
CA ILE A 285 19.01 -19.62 -20.42
C ILE A 285 19.71 -18.39 -19.88
N GLU A 286 20.82 -18.59 -19.16
CA GLU A 286 21.59 -17.47 -18.62
C GLU A 286 23.10 -17.73 -18.70
N ASN A 287 23.90 -16.66 -18.77
CA ASN A 287 25.37 -16.68 -18.67
C ASN A 287 26.12 -17.40 -19.80
N ASN A 288 25.63 -17.32 -21.02
CA ASN A 288 26.13 -18.04 -22.18
C ASN A 288 26.41 -17.11 -23.38
N PRO A 289 27.54 -16.35 -23.35
CA PRO A 289 27.86 -15.33 -24.35
C PRO A 289 28.09 -15.85 -25.78
N ASN A 290 28.28 -17.16 -25.94
CA ASN A 290 28.48 -17.85 -27.22
C ASN A 290 27.21 -18.55 -27.72
N PHE A 291 26.11 -18.55 -26.94
CA PHE A 291 24.85 -19.19 -27.32
C PHE A 291 24.02 -18.29 -28.24
N LYS A 292 24.51 -18.07 -29.47
CA LYS A 292 23.83 -17.24 -30.45
C LYS A 292 24.06 -17.74 -31.87
N PHE A 293 23.09 -17.48 -32.75
CA PHE A 293 23.24 -17.70 -34.18
C PHE A 293 23.00 -16.39 -34.92
N GLY A 294 23.96 -16.00 -35.77
CA GLY A 294 24.02 -14.64 -36.30
C GLY A 294 24.30 -13.61 -35.18
N LYS A 295 23.26 -12.89 -34.74
CA LYS A 295 23.31 -11.82 -33.71
C LYS A 295 22.19 -11.90 -32.66
N THR A 296 21.40 -12.97 -32.69
CA THR A 296 20.19 -13.11 -31.86
C THR A 296 20.05 -14.52 -31.29
N ILE A 297 18.97 -14.74 -30.54
CA ILE A 297 18.63 -16.02 -29.91
C ILE A 297 18.46 -17.09 -31.01
N PRO A 298 19.08 -18.27 -30.88
CA PRO A 298 19.19 -19.24 -31.97
C PRO A 298 17.97 -20.16 -32.14
N PHE A 299 16.77 -19.83 -31.66
CA PHE A 299 15.61 -20.71 -31.79
C PHE A 299 14.79 -20.40 -33.04
N LYS A 300 14.59 -21.40 -33.91
CA LYS A 300 13.70 -21.28 -35.07
C LYS A 300 13.30 -22.66 -35.62
N PRO A 301 12.01 -22.98 -35.77
CA PRO A 301 10.83 -22.32 -35.19
C PRO A 301 10.66 -22.57 -33.68
N TYR A 302 9.95 -21.66 -33.01
CA TYR A 302 9.53 -21.80 -31.61
C TYR A 302 8.33 -22.76 -31.47
N PRO A 303 8.06 -23.29 -30.26
CA PRO A 303 6.91 -24.15 -30.04
C PRO A 303 5.60 -23.35 -30.08
N ARG A 304 4.56 -23.97 -30.62
CA ARG A 304 3.19 -23.43 -30.64
C ARG A 304 2.36 -24.16 -29.59
N PHE A 305 1.75 -23.40 -28.70
CA PHE A 305 0.94 -23.91 -27.60
C PHE A 305 -0.54 -23.63 -27.84
N SER A 306 -1.42 -24.53 -27.39
CA SER A 306 -2.87 -24.29 -27.39
C SER A 306 -3.31 -23.30 -26.31
N ASN A 307 -2.52 -23.15 -25.24
CA ASN A 307 -2.73 -22.18 -24.17
C ASN A 307 -1.38 -21.58 -23.76
N THR A 308 -1.25 -20.26 -23.86
CA THR A 308 -0.02 -19.51 -23.57
C THR A 308 0.04 -18.99 -22.14
N SER A 309 -1.01 -19.18 -21.32
CA SER A 309 -1.17 -18.56 -20.01
C SER A 309 0.07 -18.75 -19.13
N ASN A 310 0.71 -17.64 -18.76
CA ASN A 310 1.89 -17.55 -17.92
C ASN A 310 3.17 -18.20 -18.50
N SER A 311 3.24 -18.44 -19.81
CA SER A 311 4.44 -18.92 -20.49
C SER A 311 5.56 -17.86 -20.50
N MET A 312 6.82 -18.28 -20.39
CA MET A 312 7.99 -17.40 -20.34
C MET A 312 9.19 -17.95 -21.10
N ILE A 313 9.86 -17.06 -21.84
CA ILE A 313 11.22 -17.25 -22.33
C ILE A 313 12.13 -16.19 -21.71
N LYS A 314 13.21 -16.62 -21.06
CA LYS A 314 14.23 -15.77 -20.43
C LYS A 314 15.61 -16.13 -20.95
N VAL A 315 16.32 -15.16 -21.51
CA VAL A 315 17.65 -15.34 -22.13
C VAL A 315 18.50 -14.12 -21.74
N THR A 316 19.34 -14.24 -20.70
CA THR A 316 20.06 -13.10 -20.10
C THR A 316 21.57 -13.34 -19.95
N ARG A 317 22.38 -12.28 -20.11
CA ARG A 317 23.85 -12.35 -20.04
C ARG A 317 24.48 -13.24 -21.14
N ASP A 318 23.94 -13.16 -22.35
CA ASP A 318 24.28 -14.03 -23.49
C ASP A 318 24.85 -13.27 -24.72
N ASN A 319 25.20 -11.98 -24.58
CA ASN A 319 25.83 -11.16 -25.63
C ASN A 319 25.07 -11.13 -26.99
N PHE A 320 23.75 -11.15 -26.97
CA PHE A 320 22.94 -10.83 -28.16
C PHE A 320 23.05 -9.35 -28.48
N THR A 321 23.13 -9.02 -29.78
CA THR A 321 23.18 -7.63 -30.25
C THR A 321 21.92 -7.20 -30.99
N ASN A 322 21.08 -8.15 -31.44
CA ASN A 322 19.82 -7.88 -32.13
C ASN A 322 18.62 -8.52 -31.41
N LEU A 323 17.49 -7.80 -31.40
CA LEU A 323 16.19 -8.35 -30.97
C LEU A 323 15.75 -9.53 -31.87
N PRO A 324 15.07 -10.55 -31.32
CA PRO A 324 14.48 -11.61 -32.12
C PRO A 324 13.21 -11.12 -32.84
N ASP A 325 12.79 -11.85 -33.87
CA ASP A 325 11.49 -11.62 -34.51
C ASP A 325 10.36 -12.11 -33.59
N PHE A 326 9.74 -11.18 -32.88
CA PHE A 326 8.65 -11.46 -31.94
C PHE A 326 7.42 -12.11 -32.61
N SER A 327 7.25 -12.00 -33.94
CA SER A 327 6.13 -12.63 -34.66
C SER A 327 6.22 -14.17 -34.68
N LEU A 328 7.41 -14.70 -34.43
CA LEU A 328 7.69 -16.13 -34.43
C LEU A 328 7.63 -16.74 -33.02
N ILE A 329 7.53 -15.92 -31.97
CA ILE A 329 7.61 -16.32 -30.56
C ILE A 329 6.20 -16.36 -29.98
N TYR A 330 5.75 -17.50 -29.43
CA TYR A 330 4.39 -17.68 -28.88
C TYR A 330 4.33 -17.64 -27.33
N TYR A 331 5.33 -17.03 -26.68
CA TYR A 331 5.41 -16.87 -25.22
C TYR A 331 4.75 -15.56 -24.76
N GLU A 332 4.10 -15.55 -23.59
CA GLU A 332 3.50 -14.34 -23.01
C GLU A 332 4.52 -13.40 -22.37
N ASN A 333 5.58 -13.96 -21.80
CA ASN A 333 6.62 -13.21 -21.10
C ASN A 333 7.97 -13.42 -21.77
N ILE A 334 8.57 -12.35 -22.29
CA ILE A 334 9.87 -12.37 -22.96
C ILE A 334 10.84 -11.51 -22.14
N ILE A 335 11.91 -12.13 -21.65
CA ILE A 335 12.93 -11.49 -20.82
C ILE A 335 14.29 -11.64 -21.50
N LEU A 336 14.81 -10.54 -22.04
CA LEU A 336 16.09 -10.43 -22.76
C LEU A 336 17.02 -9.41 -22.09
N SER A 337 16.85 -9.20 -20.78
CA SER A 337 17.64 -8.26 -20.02
C SER A 337 19.11 -8.66 -19.90
N GLU A 338 19.97 -7.68 -19.61
CA GLU A 338 21.41 -7.89 -19.41
C GLU A 338 22.12 -8.50 -20.64
N ASN A 339 21.78 -8.07 -21.84
CA ASN A 339 22.47 -8.44 -23.08
C ASN A 339 23.21 -7.23 -23.66
N GLN A 340 23.61 -7.29 -24.94
CA GLN A 340 24.29 -6.22 -25.66
C GLN A 340 23.44 -5.68 -26.82
N ILE A 341 22.11 -5.74 -26.69
CA ILE A 341 21.18 -5.43 -27.77
C ILE A 341 21.28 -3.95 -28.11
N GLU A 342 21.69 -3.63 -29.32
CA GLU A 342 21.90 -2.24 -29.80
C GLU A 342 20.82 -1.78 -30.78
N SER A 343 20.08 -2.73 -31.37
CA SER A 343 18.99 -2.45 -32.31
C SER A 343 17.85 -1.67 -31.64
N PRO A 344 17.24 -0.69 -32.33
CA PRO A 344 16.07 0.03 -31.81
C PRO A 344 14.87 -0.91 -31.64
N LEU A 345 13.91 -0.50 -30.81
CA LEU A 345 12.63 -1.18 -30.65
C LEU A 345 11.85 -1.16 -31.99
N PRO A 346 11.32 -2.32 -32.47
CA PRO A 346 10.49 -2.36 -33.66
C PRO A 346 9.12 -1.72 -33.41
N LEU A 347 8.36 -1.41 -34.47
CA LEU A 347 6.95 -1.07 -34.30
C LEU A 347 6.19 -2.27 -33.69
N TRP A 348 5.42 -2.04 -32.64
CA TRP A 348 4.66 -3.09 -31.99
C TRP A 348 3.47 -3.49 -32.86
N SER A 349 3.52 -4.70 -33.43
CA SER A 349 2.50 -5.20 -34.34
C SER A 349 1.34 -5.84 -33.58
N LYS A 350 0.13 -5.83 -34.16
CA LYS A 350 -1.01 -6.61 -33.66
C LYS A 350 -0.71 -8.11 -33.58
N ASN A 351 0.23 -8.62 -34.38
CA ASN A 351 0.68 -10.02 -34.32
C ASN A 351 1.45 -10.35 -33.02
N TYR A 352 1.77 -9.35 -32.19
CA TYR A 352 2.42 -9.52 -30.88
C TYR A 352 1.41 -9.50 -29.72
N SER A 353 0.10 -9.52 -29.99
CA SER A 353 -0.96 -9.32 -28.99
C SER A 353 -1.00 -10.37 -27.87
N HIS A 354 -0.40 -11.54 -28.07
CA HIS A 354 -0.27 -12.56 -27.03
C HIS A 354 0.85 -12.25 -26.03
N ILE A 355 1.80 -11.37 -26.37
CA ILE A 355 2.90 -10.98 -25.47
C ILE A 355 2.35 -9.99 -24.44
N LYS A 356 2.47 -10.35 -23.17
CA LYS A 356 2.04 -9.54 -22.02
C LYS A 356 3.22 -8.78 -21.39
N LYS A 357 4.42 -9.36 -21.41
CA LYS A 357 5.62 -8.76 -20.82
C LYS A 357 6.80 -8.82 -21.78
N LEU A 358 7.45 -7.67 -21.96
CA LEU A 358 8.76 -7.55 -22.58
C LEU A 358 9.72 -6.85 -21.61
N ASP A 359 10.77 -7.56 -21.21
CA ASP A 359 11.88 -7.00 -20.45
C ASP A 359 13.14 -7.03 -21.31
N VAL A 360 13.63 -5.86 -21.68
CA VAL A 360 14.88 -5.64 -22.43
C VAL A 360 15.80 -4.70 -21.66
N SER A 361 15.66 -4.64 -20.34
CA SER A 361 16.47 -3.78 -19.48
C SER A 361 17.96 -4.13 -19.52
N ASN A 362 18.82 -3.16 -19.21
CA ASN A 362 20.28 -3.33 -19.19
C ASN A 362 20.84 -3.84 -20.53
N ASN A 363 20.57 -3.09 -21.58
CA ASN A 363 21.04 -3.31 -22.96
C ASN A 363 21.60 -1.99 -23.53
N SER A 364 21.84 -1.92 -24.84
CA SER A 364 22.28 -0.72 -25.55
C SER A 364 21.25 -0.21 -26.56
N ILE A 365 19.96 -0.47 -26.32
CA ILE A 365 18.87 -0.14 -27.26
C ILE A 365 18.79 1.37 -27.44
N THR A 366 18.77 1.82 -28.69
CA THR A 366 18.67 3.24 -29.09
C THR A 366 17.29 3.57 -29.68
N GLY A 367 17.05 4.84 -30.04
CA GLY A 367 15.80 5.28 -30.68
C GLY A 367 14.73 5.71 -29.69
N THR A 368 13.46 5.71 -30.11
CA THR A 368 12.30 6.15 -29.32
C THR A 368 11.34 4.98 -29.06
N ILE A 369 10.40 5.17 -28.13
CA ILE A 369 9.29 4.23 -27.92
C ILE A 369 8.09 4.71 -28.73
N ASP A 370 7.58 3.87 -29.62
CA ASP A 370 6.38 4.16 -30.40
C ASP A 370 5.11 3.97 -29.57
N LYS A 371 4.03 4.70 -29.91
CA LYS A 371 2.73 4.59 -29.23
C LYS A 371 2.11 3.18 -29.28
N SER A 372 2.52 2.35 -30.23
CA SER A 372 2.06 0.96 -30.33
C SER A 372 2.43 0.11 -29.09
N TYR A 373 3.45 0.52 -28.34
CA TYR A 373 3.82 -0.11 -27.07
C TYR A 373 2.87 0.21 -25.91
N CYS A 374 1.95 1.17 -26.06
CA CYS A 374 0.94 1.48 -25.04
C CYS A 374 -0.01 0.31 -24.73
N ASN A 375 -0.04 -0.71 -25.58
CA ASN A 375 -0.90 -1.88 -25.45
C ASN A 375 -0.18 -3.07 -24.76
N LEU A 376 1.12 -2.93 -24.49
CA LEU A 376 1.89 -3.95 -23.80
C LEU A 376 1.76 -3.78 -22.29
N ARG A 377 1.28 -4.81 -21.59
CA ARG A 377 0.99 -4.75 -20.15
C ARG A 377 2.23 -4.42 -19.31
N TYR A 378 3.37 -5.03 -19.63
CA TYR A 378 4.63 -4.79 -18.92
C TYR A 378 5.77 -4.58 -19.92
N LEU A 379 6.18 -3.32 -20.09
CA LEU A 379 7.39 -2.95 -20.82
C LEU A 379 8.49 -2.55 -19.82
N ILE A 380 9.64 -3.20 -19.84
CA ILE A 380 10.79 -2.85 -19.01
C ILE A 380 11.97 -2.58 -19.95
N VAL A 381 12.40 -1.32 -20.01
CA VAL A 381 13.45 -0.81 -20.91
C VAL A 381 14.55 -0.06 -20.16
N SER A 382 14.56 -0.13 -18.84
CA SER A 382 15.50 0.59 -17.99
C SER A 382 16.96 0.28 -18.33
N LYS A 383 17.87 1.24 -18.09
CA LYS A 383 19.31 1.10 -18.42
C LYS A 383 19.56 0.76 -19.89
N ASN A 384 19.02 1.60 -20.78
CA ASN A 384 19.26 1.57 -22.23
C ASN A 384 19.60 2.99 -22.72
N GLN A 385 19.84 3.16 -24.02
CA GLN A 385 20.11 4.43 -24.68
C GLN A 385 18.87 4.99 -25.41
N ILE A 386 17.68 4.70 -24.88
CA ILE A 386 16.41 5.17 -25.44
C ILE A 386 16.32 6.68 -25.23
N ASN A 387 15.92 7.39 -26.27
CA ASN A 387 15.62 8.80 -26.20
C ASN A 387 14.30 9.02 -25.43
N THR A 388 14.42 9.40 -24.16
CA THR A 388 13.29 9.64 -23.25
C THR A 388 12.69 11.04 -23.37
N THR A 389 13.23 11.90 -24.24
CA THR A 389 12.65 13.24 -24.50
C THR A 389 11.34 13.16 -25.27
N ILE A 390 11.10 12.06 -25.99
CA ILE A 390 9.89 11.81 -26.78
C ILE A 390 9.31 10.47 -26.31
N LEU A 391 8.28 10.54 -25.46
CA LEU A 391 7.58 9.37 -24.95
C LEU A 391 6.08 9.48 -25.25
N PRO A 392 5.40 8.36 -25.58
CA PRO A 392 3.96 8.34 -25.76
C PRO A 392 3.21 8.82 -24.51
N SER A 393 2.08 9.50 -24.73
CA SER A 393 1.28 10.09 -23.65
C SER A 393 0.75 9.08 -22.66
N CYS A 394 0.46 7.85 -23.11
CA CYS A 394 0.06 6.75 -22.25
C CYS A 394 1.07 6.50 -21.10
N PHE A 395 2.37 6.71 -21.32
CA PHE A 395 3.39 6.61 -20.26
C PHE A 395 3.51 7.93 -19.49
N THR A 396 3.64 9.05 -20.19
CA THR A 396 3.91 10.35 -19.55
C THR A 396 2.77 10.79 -18.64
N CYS A 397 1.52 10.45 -18.98
CA CYS A 397 0.35 10.69 -18.14
C CYS A 397 0.44 10.03 -16.76
N TYR A 398 1.30 9.04 -16.54
CA TYR A 398 1.41 8.29 -15.28
C TYR A 398 2.72 8.56 -14.53
N PHE A 399 3.44 9.62 -14.90
CA PHE A 399 4.72 9.97 -14.27
C PHE A 399 4.61 10.44 -12.81
N LYS A 400 3.38 10.62 -12.30
CA LYS A 400 3.13 10.79 -10.86
C LYS A 400 3.52 9.55 -10.05
N ASP A 401 3.34 8.35 -10.61
CA ASP A 401 3.79 7.11 -9.99
C ASP A 401 5.27 6.85 -10.34
N LEU A 402 6.16 7.33 -9.46
CA LEU A 402 7.60 7.11 -9.61
C LEU A 402 7.98 5.62 -9.59
N GLY A 403 7.20 4.76 -8.92
CA GLY A 403 7.42 3.32 -8.93
C GLY A 403 7.20 2.75 -10.33
N PHE A 404 6.09 3.13 -10.97
CA PHE A 404 5.79 2.79 -12.36
C PHE A 404 6.89 3.29 -13.32
N VAL A 405 7.30 4.56 -13.20
CA VAL A 405 8.37 5.14 -14.04
C VAL A 405 9.69 4.39 -13.85
N ASN A 406 10.10 4.15 -12.60
CA ASN A 406 11.34 3.45 -12.29
C ASN A 406 11.32 2.01 -12.80
N ASN A 407 10.17 1.34 -12.76
CA ASN A 407 10.01 -0.01 -13.27
C ASN A 407 10.20 -0.07 -14.79
N ILE A 408 9.68 0.90 -15.54
CA ILE A 408 9.79 0.90 -17.00
C ILE A 408 11.16 1.43 -17.46
N PHE A 409 11.54 2.62 -17.01
CA PHE A 409 12.66 3.39 -17.56
C PHE A 409 13.91 3.43 -16.66
N GLY A 410 13.78 2.99 -15.40
CA GLY A 410 14.84 3.12 -14.40
C GLY A 410 14.84 4.49 -13.72
N SER A 411 15.67 4.61 -12.68
CA SER A 411 15.74 5.81 -11.82
C SER A 411 16.44 7.02 -12.46
N GLU A 412 16.98 6.87 -13.66
CA GLU A 412 17.77 7.91 -14.34
C GLU A 412 16.90 8.87 -15.18
N VAL A 413 15.62 8.52 -15.41
CA VAL A 413 14.70 9.39 -16.14
C VAL A 413 14.13 10.44 -15.19
N ILE A 414 14.45 11.70 -15.48
CA ILE A 414 13.80 12.85 -14.84
C ILE A 414 12.45 13.05 -15.54
N PRO A 415 11.30 12.79 -14.86
CA PRO A 415 10.01 12.94 -15.49
C PRO A 415 9.77 14.41 -15.83
N ASN A 416 9.45 14.71 -17.09
CA ASN A 416 8.92 16.02 -17.44
C ASN A 416 7.44 16.04 -17.05
N PHE A 417 7.09 16.79 -16.01
CA PHE A 417 5.73 16.93 -15.51
C PHE A 417 4.91 17.88 -16.39
N GLN A 418 4.68 17.49 -17.65
CA GLN A 418 3.72 18.19 -18.51
C GLN A 418 2.30 17.74 -18.14
N ASN A 419 1.35 18.68 -18.12
CA ASN A 419 -0.06 18.33 -17.86
C ASN A 419 -0.56 17.33 -18.89
N CYS A 420 -0.98 16.16 -18.42
CA CYS A 420 -1.62 15.15 -19.25
C CYS A 420 -2.99 15.66 -19.73
N THR A 421 -3.17 15.74 -21.04
CA THR A 421 -4.40 16.24 -21.69
C THR A 421 -5.09 15.18 -22.55
N THR A 422 -4.49 14.00 -22.63
CA THR A 422 -4.91 12.88 -23.48
C THR A 422 -5.61 11.76 -22.71
N LEU A 423 -5.64 11.84 -21.37
CA LEU A 423 -6.49 11.00 -20.51
C LEU A 423 -7.95 11.40 -20.72
N ILE A 424 -8.68 10.58 -21.48
CA ILE A 424 -10.08 10.85 -21.87
C ILE A 424 -10.88 9.56 -21.66
N PRO A 425 -11.58 9.41 -20.52
CA PRO A 425 -12.42 8.26 -20.25
C PRO A 425 -13.83 8.42 -20.84
N SER A 426 -14.44 7.28 -21.16
CA SER A 426 -15.81 7.11 -21.66
C SER A 426 -16.34 5.74 -21.21
N ILE A 427 -17.64 5.51 -21.37
CA ILE A 427 -18.25 4.20 -21.12
C ILE A 427 -18.99 3.69 -22.35
N VAL A 428 -18.99 2.37 -22.57
CA VAL A 428 -19.78 1.71 -23.63
C VAL A 428 -20.57 0.54 -23.06
N TYR A 429 -21.71 0.24 -23.69
CA TYR A 429 -22.59 -0.86 -23.30
C TYR A 429 -22.46 -2.02 -24.28
N VAL A 430 -22.08 -3.20 -23.79
CA VAL A 430 -21.98 -4.43 -24.60
C VAL A 430 -22.53 -5.59 -23.78
N ASP A 431 -23.43 -6.39 -24.34
CA ASP A 431 -23.98 -7.61 -23.72
C ASP A 431 -24.41 -7.42 -22.25
N ASN A 432 -25.09 -6.30 -21.97
CA ASN A 432 -25.60 -5.95 -20.65
C ASN A 432 -24.55 -5.62 -19.60
N LYS A 433 -23.36 -5.22 -20.05
CA LYS A 433 -22.25 -4.77 -19.20
C LYS A 433 -21.79 -3.40 -19.64
N ILE A 434 -21.29 -2.64 -18.68
CA ILE A 434 -20.69 -1.34 -18.93
C ILE A 434 -19.17 -1.53 -18.96
N TYR A 435 -18.53 -0.85 -19.90
CA TYR A 435 -17.10 -0.92 -20.05
C TYR A 435 -16.51 0.46 -20.01
N LEU A 436 -15.50 0.66 -19.16
CA LEU A 436 -14.70 1.87 -19.19
C LEU A 436 -13.73 1.75 -20.37
N VAL A 437 -13.83 2.71 -21.27
CA VAL A 437 -13.04 2.80 -22.50
C VAL A 437 -12.52 4.23 -22.66
N GLY A 438 -11.52 4.44 -23.49
CA GLY A 438 -10.96 5.78 -23.63
C GLY A 438 -9.51 5.78 -24.03
N SER A 439 -8.89 6.95 -23.92
CA SER A 439 -7.47 7.17 -24.22
C SER A 439 -6.68 7.34 -22.92
N ASP A 440 -5.48 6.76 -22.90
CA ASP A 440 -4.50 6.86 -21.81
C ASP A 440 -5.06 6.54 -20.42
N LEU A 441 -5.94 5.54 -20.30
CA LEU A 441 -6.59 5.15 -19.03
C LEU A 441 -5.64 4.53 -17.99
N GLY A 442 -4.41 4.20 -18.39
CA GLY A 442 -3.37 3.64 -17.54
C GLY A 442 -3.09 2.17 -17.81
N PHE A 443 -2.26 1.56 -16.97
CA PHE A 443 -1.79 0.17 -17.14
C PHE A 443 -2.20 -0.75 -15.99
N GLU A 444 -2.60 -0.17 -14.86
CA GLU A 444 -2.98 -0.88 -13.63
C GLU A 444 -4.39 -0.47 -13.24
N TRP A 445 -5.29 -1.45 -13.09
CA TRP A 445 -6.68 -1.17 -12.70
C TRP A 445 -6.76 -0.61 -11.28
N GLU A 446 -5.82 -0.97 -10.39
CA GLU A 446 -5.73 -0.48 -9.01
C GLU A 446 -5.57 1.04 -8.94
N SER A 447 -5.13 1.64 -10.05
CA SER A 447 -4.98 3.08 -10.19
C SER A 447 -6.30 3.81 -10.41
N ILE A 448 -7.36 3.10 -10.82
CA ILE A 448 -8.68 3.66 -11.13
C ILE A 448 -9.63 3.31 -9.99
N LYS A 449 -10.05 4.31 -9.23
CA LYS A 449 -10.99 4.16 -8.11
C LYS A 449 -12.35 4.71 -8.50
N THR A 450 -13.41 4.07 -8.03
CA THR A 450 -14.78 4.58 -8.08
C THR A 450 -15.38 4.56 -6.69
N ASN A 451 -16.30 5.48 -6.42
CA ASN A 451 -17.02 5.57 -5.16
C ASN A 451 -18.20 4.57 -5.08
N ASP A 452 -18.59 3.94 -6.20
CA ASP A 452 -19.71 3.00 -6.25
C ASP A 452 -19.22 1.54 -6.16
N SER A 453 -19.46 0.93 -5.00
CA SER A 453 -19.09 -0.46 -4.71
C SER A 453 -19.85 -1.50 -5.55
N LEU A 454 -20.97 -1.14 -6.19
CA LEU A 454 -21.82 -2.08 -6.96
C LEU A 454 -21.32 -2.33 -8.38
N VAL A 455 -20.38 -1.52 -8.87
CA VAL A 455 -19.89 -1.54 -10.26
C VAL A 455 -18.69 -2.49 -10.44
N TYR A 456 -18.25 -3.14 -9.35
CA TYR A 456 -16.91 -3.73 -9.25
C TYR A 456 -16.91 -5.26 -9.42
N VAL A 457 -16.84 -5.76 -10.67
CA VAL A 457 -16.54 -7.18 -10.90
C VAL A 457 -15.42 -7.34 -11.91
N ARG A 458 -14.33 -7.93 -11.39
CA ARG A 458 -13.12 -8.31 -12.11
C ARG A 458 -13.44 -9.32 -13.22
N ASP A 459 -12.95 -9.09 -14.43
CA ASP A 459 -12.72 -10.18 -15.38
C ASP A 459 -11.27 -10.65 -15.22
N ASP A 460 -11.07 -11.79 -14.55
CA ASP A 460 -9.76 -12.40 -14.37
C ASP A 460 -9.11 -12.88 -15.69
N LYS A 461 -9.86 -12.94 -16.81
CA LYS A 461 -9.43 -13.58 -18.06
C LYS A 461 -8.77 -12.63 -19.06
N ASP A 462 -9.18 -11.36 -19.13
CA ASP A 462 -8.68 -10.38 -20.13
C ASP A 462 -8.15 -9.10 -19.47
N ASN A 463 -6.87 -9.11 -19.09
CA ASN A 463 -6.16 -7.98 -18.49
C ASN A 463 -5.48 -7.07 -19.55
N ILE A 464 -6.21 -6.60 -20.56
CA ILE A 464 -5.65 -5.69 -21.58
C ILE A 464 -6.25 -4.30 -21.42
N VAL A 465 -5.48 -3.39 -20.83
CA VAL A 465 -5.78 -1.95 -20.85
C VAL A 465 -5.07 -1.34 -22.05
N ASN A 466 -5.72 -1.41 -23.22
CA ASN A 466 -5.79 -0.35 -24.24
C ASN A 466 -6.16 -0.92 -25.60
N GLU A 467 -7.47 -1.03 -25.78
CA GLU A 467 -8.27 -0.52 -26.90
C GLU A 467 -9.69 -1.06 -26.78
N LYS A 468 -9.96 -1.97 -25.84
CA LYS A 468 -11.28 -2.55 -25.75
C LYS A 468 -11.96 -2.45 -24.40
N TYR A 469 -11.55 -3.06 -23.29
CA TYR A 469 -12.55 -3.25 -22.23
C TYR A 469 -11.93 -3.41 -20.83
N LEU A 470 -12.15 -2.43 -19.93
CA LEU A 470 -12.16 -2.73 -18.49
C LEU A 470 -13.62 -3.07 -18.15
N ILE A 471 -13.88 -4.34 -17.83
CA ILE A 471 -15.23 -4.83 -17.52
C ILE A 471 -15.67 -4.25 -16.18
N TYR A 472 -16.72 -3.45 -16.22
CA TYR A 472 -17.48 -3.02 -15.04
C TYR A 472 -18.87 -3.65 -15.14
N ILE A 473 -19.11 -4.73 -14.39
CA ILE A 473 -20.45 -5.35 -14.39
C ILE A 473 -21.38 -4.48 -13.56
N ILE A 474 -22.32 -3.82 -14.24
CA ILE A 474 -23.46 -3.13 -13.64
C ILE A 474 -24.65 -4.08 -13.84
N TYR A 475 -25.20 -4.60 -12.75
CA TYR A 475 -26.42 -5.42 -12.80
C TYR A 475 -27.61 -4.54 -13.22
N TYR A 476 -28.55 -5.13 -13.96
CA TYR A 476 -29.70 -4.48 -14.61
C TYR A 476 -30.60 -3.62 -13.71
N ASP A 477 -30.53 -3.77 -12.39
CA ASP A 477 -31.43 -3.11 -11.45
C ASP A 477 -30.86 -1.83 -10.83
N ILE A 478 -29.73 -1.29 -11.32
CA ILE A 478 -29.15 -0.07 -10.76
C ILE A 478 -29.83 1.16 -11.40
N PRO A 479 -30.43 2.06 -10.59
CA PRO A 479 -31.00 3.30 -11.10
C PRO A 479 -29.94 4.10 -11.86
N LYS A 480 -30.37 4.70 -12.97
CA LYS A 480 -29.64 5.67 -13.80
C LYS A 480 -28.76 6.59 -12.94
N ARG A 481 -27.44 6.61 -13.17
CA ARG A 481 -26.48 7.28 -12.29
C ARG A 481 -25.31 7.92 -13.04
N VAL A 482 -24.79 8.98 -12.43
CA VAL A 482 -23.46 9.52 -12.72
C VAL A 482 -22.45 8.74 -11.90
N VAL A 483 -21.47 8.14 -12.58
CA VAL A 483 -20.40 7.37 -11.97
C VAL A 483 -19.13 8.21 -11.93
N GLU A 484 -18.50 8.23 -10.76
CA GLU A 484 -17.23 8.90 -10.52
C GLU A 484 -16.06 7.92 -10.75
N PHE A 485 -15.05 8.38 -11.50
CA PHE A 485 -13.79 7.69 -11.75
C PHE A 485 -12.59 8.56 -11.37
N ASN A 486 -11.73 8.06 -10.50
CA ASN A 486 -10.53 8.73 -10.02
C ASN A 486 -9.27 7.96 -10.45
N PHE A 487 -8.45 8.58 -11.28
CA PHE A 487 -7.19 8.03 -11.80
C PHE A 487 -6.02 8.42 -10.88
N THR A 488 -5.92 7.76 -9.73
CA THR A 488 -5.06 8.13 -8.60
C THR A 488 -3.57 8.27 -8.92
N LYS A 489 -3.08 7.49 -9.89
CA LYS A 489 -1.67 7.46 -10.33
C LYS A 489 -1.37 8.33 -11.56
N SER A 490 -2.37 8.98 -12.14
CA SER A 490 -2.17 9.91 -13.25
C SER A 490 -1.61 11.25 -12.77
N LEU A 491 -0.87 11.95 -13.62
CA LEU A 491 -0.47 13.36 -13.45
C LEU A 491 -1.69 14.29 -13.36
N VAL A 492 -2.83 13.87 -13.91
CA VAL A 492 -4.08 14.61 -13.78
C VAL A 492 -4.71 14.28 -12.43
N ASN A 493 -4.73 15.24 -11.50
CA ASN A 493 -5.49 15.13 -10.25
C ASN A 493 -6.98 15.42 -10.48
N ASN A 494 -7.64 14.71 -11.40
CA ASN A 494 -9.06 14.94 -11.71
C ASN A 494 -9.90 13.69 -11.46
N ILE A 495 -11.06 13.95 -10.86
CA ILE A 495 -12.21 13.06 -10.83
C ILE A 495 -12.97 13.26 -12.15
N PHE A 496 -13.24 12.16 -12.85
CA PHE A 496 -14.05 12.15 -14.07
C PHE A 496 -15.46 11.64 -13.75
N TYR A 497 -16.46 12.31 -14.29
CA TYR A 497 -17.86 11.93 -14.13
C TYR A 497 -18.37 11.38 -15.46
N LEU A 498 -18.95 10.19 -15.46
CA LEU A 498 -19.52 9.56 -16.64
C LEU A 498 -20.95 9.16 -16.34
N SER A 499 -21.90 9.53 -17.19
CA SER A 499 -23.31 9.19 -16.99
C SER A 499 -23.66 7.89 -17.69
N THR A 500 -24.55 7.08 -17.11
CA THR A 500 -25.22 5.99 -17.84
C THR A 500 -26.44 6.46 -18.64
N LEU A 501 -26.81 7.74 -18.53
CA LEU A 501 -27.89 8.37 -19.30
C LEU A 501 -27.45 8.77 -20.72
N GLY A 502 -28.43 8.92 -21.61
CA GLY A 502 -28.21 9.09 -23.05
C GLY A 502 -28.14 10.54 -23.52
N ASN A 503 -29.01 11.43 -23.02
CA ASN A 503 -29.14 12.76 -23.59
C ASN A 503 -28.28 13.82 -22.84
N PRO A 504 -27.61 14.74 -23.56
CA PRO A 504 -26.90 15.86 -22.95
C PRO A 504 -27.88 16.81 -22.26
N LYS A 505 -27.61 17.24 -21.02
CA LYS A 505 -28.52 18.11 -20.25
C LYS A 505 -28.00 19.54 -20.17
N PRO A 506 -28.38 20.44 -21.08
CA PRO A 506 -27.89 21.81 -21.05
C PRO A 506 -28.63 22.65 -20.00
N ILE A 507 -27.89 23.49 -19.27
CA ILE A 507 -28.38 24.34 -18.18
C ILE A 507 -28.32 25.82 -18.57
N SER A 508 -27.21 26.26 -19.17
CA SER A 508 -27.07 27.64 -19.61
C SER A 508 -26.07 27.80 -20.75
N ILE A 509 -26.19 28.91 -21.48
CA ILE A 509 -25.29 29.30 -22.56
C ILE A 509 -24.84 30.74 -22.34
N PHE A 510 -23.54 30.98 -22.42
CA PHE A 510 -22.92 32.30 -22.40
C PHE A 510 -22.18 32.56 -23.72
N LEU A 511 -22.45 33.69 -24.35
CA LEU A 511 -21.76 34.15 -25.56
C LEU A 511 -20.87 35.35 -25.20
N ASN A 512 -19.56 35.21 -25.41
CA ASN A 512 -18.62 36.30 -25.17
C ASN A 512 -18.49 37.22 -26.42
N SER A 513 -17.86 38.38 -26.23
CA SER A 513 -17.64 39.39 -27.30
C SER A 513 -16.77 38.90 -28.46
N ASN A 514 -16.04 37.81 -28.26
CA ASN A 514 -15.07 37.28 -29.22
C ASN A 514 -15.64 36.09 -30.02
N GLY A 515 -16.94 35.78 -29.88
CA GLY A 515 -17.60 34.66 -30.56
C GLY A 515 -17.36 33.29 -29.92
N GLN A 516 -16.79 33.24 -28.71
CA GLN A 516 -16.72 32.02 -27.91
C GLN A 516 -18.04 31.80 -27.18
N VAL A 517 -18.54 30.57 -27.26
CA VAL A 517 -19.74 30.10 -26.60
C VAL A 517 -19.33 29.13 -25.50
N GLU A 518 -19.76 29.39 -24.27
CA GLU A 518 -19.65 28.49 -23.14
C GLU A 518 -21.04 27.93 -22.83
N ILE A 519 -21.20 26.61 -22.99
CA ILE A 519 -22.43 25.88 -22.68
C ILE A 519 -22.19 25.10 -21.39
N LYS A 520 -22.95 25.40 -20.34
CA LYS A 520 -22.94 24.63 -19.10
C LYS A 520 -24.10 23.65 -19.08
N GLY A 521 -23.87 22.47 -18.53
CA GLY A 521 -24.82 21.38 -18.51
C GLY A 521 -24.29 20.16 -17.75
N LEU A 522 -24.81 18.99 -18.07
CA LEU A 522 -24.36 17.68 -17.60
C LEU A 522 -24.40 16.68 -18.76
N TYR A 523 -23.74 15.53 -18.59
CA TYR A 523 -23.76 14.40 -19.51
C TYR A 523 -23.10 14.68 -20.88
N PHE A 524 -22.20 15.65 -20.93
CA PHE A 524 -21.35 15.87 -22.10
C PHE A 524 -20.17 14.88 -22.14
N SER A 525 -19.61 14.66 -23.33
CA SER A 525 -18.44 13.78 -23.53
C SER A 525 -17.12 14.53 -23.34
N TYR A 526 -16.14 13.89 -22.70
CA TYR A 526 -14.75 14.40 -22.69
C TYR A 526 -14.08 14.29 -24.07
N LYS A 527 -14.62 13.47 -24.98
CA LYS A 527 -14.07 13.27 -26.33
C LYS A 527 -14.76 14.21 -27.32
N LYS A 528 -14.06 15.28 -27.69
CA LYS A 528 -14.58 16.34 -28.58
C LYS A 528 -15.13 15.83 -29.91
N SER A 529 -14.55 14.76 -30.48
CA SER A 529 -15.01 14.20 -31.75
C SER A 529 -16.36 13.50 -31.66
N GLU A 530 -16.88 13.26 -30.46
CA GLU A 530 -18.20 12.69 -30.20
C GLU A 530 -19.27 13.77 -30.00
N ILE A 531 -18.90 15.06 -29.96
CA ILE A 531 -19.82 16.17 -29.70
C ILE A 531 -20.05 16.97 -30.97
N GLN A 532 -21.32 17.26 -31.26
CA GLN A 532 -21.73 18.21 -32.27
C GLN A 532 -22.67 19.23 -31.64
N VAL A 533 -22.43 20.51 -31.90
CA VAL A 533 -23.31 21.60 -31.47
C VAL A 533 -23.66 22.45 -32.68
N LEU A 534 -24.95 22.58 -32.97
CA LEU A 534 -25.46 23.40 -34.06
C LEU A 534 -26.28 24.56 -33.52
N PHE A 535 -26.03 25.76 -34.04
CA PHE A 535 -26.85 26.94 -33.85
C PHE A 535 -27.56 27.25 -35.19
N ASN A 536 -28.85 26.94 -35.27
CA ASN A 536 -29.66 26.83 -36.49
C ASN A 536 -29.04 25.83 -37.48
N TYR A 537 -28.23 26.32 -38.41
CA TYR A 537 -27.53 25.51 -39.42
C TYR A 537 -25.99 25.67 -39.33
N SER A 538 -25.51 26.43 -38.35
CA SER A 538 -24.10 26.75 -38.19
C SER A 538 -23.47 25.86 -37.11
N PHE A 539 -22.43 25.10 -37.46
CA PHE A 539 -21.68 24.30 -36.51
C PHE A 539 -20.85 25.19 -35.58
N CYS A 540 -20.92 24.91 -34.28
CA CYS A 540 -20.01 25.48 -33.30
C CYS A 540 -18.74 24.61 -33.26
N GLN A 541 -17.58 25.20 -33.56
CA GLN A 541 -16.33 24.45 -33.56
C GLN A 541 -15.89 24.20 -32.12
N ILE A 542 -15.91 22.94 -31.67
CA ILE A 542 -15.61 22.57 -30.28
C ILE A 542 -14.13 22.80 -29.95
N ASN A 543 -13.85 23.72 -29.04
CA ASN A 543 -12.51 24.01 -28.52
C ASN A 543 -12.14 23.04 -27.39
N SER A 544 -13.05 22.79 -26.46
CA SER A 544 -12.89 21.84 -25.35
C SER A 544 -14.22 21.38 -24.79
N SER A 545 -14.23 20.21 -24.15
CA SER A 545 -15.39 19.68 -23.45
C SER A 545 -14.97 18.94 -22.17
N SER A 546 -15.85 19.00 -21.18
CA SER A 546 -15.84 18.21 -19.94
C SER A 546 -17.20 17.53 -19.80
N PHE A 547 -17.47 16.90 -18.65
CA PHE A 547 -18.78 16.34 -18.33
C PHE A 547 -19.90 17.40 -18.25
N ASP A 548 -19.54 18.63 -17.86
CA ASP A 548 -20.48 19.70 -17.48
C ASP A 548 -20.32 20.98 -18.30
N THR A 549 -19.30 21.07 -19.16
CA THR A 549 -19.01 22.27 -19.93
C THR A 549 -18.60 21.93 -21.36
N ILE A 550 -19.16 22.64 -22.33
CA ILE A 550 -18.68 22.67 -23.72
C ILE A 550 -18.25 24.11 -24.03
N ILE A 551 -17.03 24.26 -24.54
CA ILE A 551 -16.52 25.53 -25.05
C ILE A 551 -16.35 25.38 -26.55
N CYS A 552 -17.01 26.23 -27.31
CA CYS A 552 -16.94 26.22 -28.77
C CYS A 552 -16.90 27.63 -29.33
N THR A 553 -16.62 27.76 -30.62
CA THR A 553 -16.55 29.06 -31.31
C THR A 553 -17.59 29.14 -32.41
N LEU A 554 -18.29 30.28 -32.46
CA LEU A 554 -19.38 30.58 -33.39
C LEU A 554 -19.08 31.92 -34.09
N SER A 555 -19.36 31.99 -35.40
CA SER A 555 -19.25 33.27 -36.13
C SER A 555 -20.36 34.23 -35.66
N PRO A 556 -20.04 35.50 -35.33
CA PRO A 556 -20.76 36.26 -34.31
C PRO A 556 -22.05 36.88 -34.82
N ILE A 557 -23.19 36.49 -34.26
CA ILE A 557 -24.42 37.29 -34.29
C ILE A 557 -25.17 37.06 -32.96
N SER A 558 -25.81 38.10 -32.43
CA SER A 558 -26.76 38.00 -31.32
C SER A 558 -28.17 37.80 -31.87
N GLY A 559 -28.97 36.94 -31.27
CA GLY A 559 -30.35 36.71 -31.68
C GLY A 559 -30.89 35.36 -31.21
N LYS A 560 -32.08 35.01 -31.70
CA LYS A 560 -32.71 33.72 -31.44
C LYS A 560 -32.10 32.62 -32.31
N TYR A 561 -31.69 31.54 -31.64
CA TYR A 561 -31.14 30.33 -32.25
C TYR A 561 -31.93 29.12 -31.80
N SER A 562 -32.22 28.22 -32.74
CA SER A 562 -32.47 26.82 -32.45
C SER A 562 -31.13 26.14 -32.22
N VAL A 563 -30.95 25.48 -31.08
CA VAL A 563 -29.69 24.86 -30.67
C VAL A 563 -29.92 23.36 -30.56
N ASN A 564 -29.10 22.59 -31.29
CA ASN A 564 -29.01 21.14 -31.16
C ASN A 564 -27.65 20.80 -30.56
N ILE A 565 -27.64 20.04 -29.46
CA ILE A 565 -26.43 19.47 -28.87
C ILE A 565 -26.55 17.96 -29.02
N ALA A 566 -25.68 17.34 -29.79
CA ALA A 566 -25.64 15.91 -30.01
C ALA A 566 -24.35 15.30 -29.47
N THR A 567 -24.47 14.13 -28.87
CA THR A 567 -23.39 13.23 -28.46
C THR A 567 -23.59 11.86 -29.10
N GLU A 568 -22.62 10.94 -29.03
CA GLU A 568 -22.81 9.56 -29.49
C GLU A 568 -23.99 8.82 -28.78
N ARG A 569 -24.48 9.33 -27.64
CA ARG A 569 -25.51 8.66 -26.83
C ARG A 569 -26.90 9.27 -26.92
N GLY A 570 -27.03 10.47 -27.46
CA GLY A 570 -28.28 11.21 -27.45
C GLY A 570 -28.10 12.67 -27.83
N TYR A 571 -29.21 13.39 -27.91
CA TYR A 571 -29.23 14.78 -28.34
C TYR A 571 -30.28 15.58 -27.56
N SER A 572 -30.10 16.90 -27.53
CA SER A 572 -31.04 17.84 -26.92
C SER A 572 -31.23 19.06 -27.80
N ASP A 573 -32.49 19.47 -27.94
CA ASP A 573 -32.94 20.56 -28.80
C ASP A 573 -33.71 21.62 -28.03
N PHE A 574 -33.41 22.90 -28.28
CA PHE A 574 -34.11 24.03 -27.66
C PHE A 574 -33.88 25.33 -28.43
N ILE A 575 -34.64 26.36 -28.08
CA ILE A 575 -34.52 27.71 -28.63
C ILE A 575 -33.99 28.64 -27.54
N VAL A 576 -32.96 29.42 -27.87
CA VAL A 576 -32.33 30.39 -26.95
C VAL A 576 -32.12 31.73 -27.64
N ASP A 577 -32.33 32.83 -26.90
CA ASP A 577 -32.03 34.19 -27.37
C ASP A 577 -30.68 34.65 -26.81
N LEU A 578 -29.62 34.57 -27.63
CA LEU A 578 -28.26 34.88 -27.21
C LEU A 578 -27.96 36.37 -27.31
N LYS A 579 -27.51 36.96 -26.19
CA LYS A 579 -27.00 38.33 -26.12
C LYS A 579 -25.55 38.31 -25.64
N VAL A 580 -24.69 39.02 -26.35
CA VAL A 580 -23.26 39.12 -26.01
C VAL A 580 -23.09 39.64 -24.59
N GLY A 581 -22.33 38.93 -23.77
CA GLY A 581 -22.06 39.29 -22.38
C GLY A 581 -23.15 38.87 -21.38
N ASN A 582 -24.23 38.23 -21.83
CA ASN A 582 -25.28 37.71 -20.96
C ASN A 582 -25.34 36.17 -21.01
N THR A 583 -25.63 35.57 -19.85
CA THR A 583 -25.94 34.14 -19.73
C THR A 583 -27.42 33.92 -19.98
N SER A 584 -27.74 33.00 -20.88
CA SER A 584 -29.11 32.54 -21.17
C SER A 584 -29.33 31.21 -20.45
N TYR A 585 -30.33 31.14 -19.59
CA TYR A 585 -30.67 29.92 -18.85
C TYR A 585 -31.71 29.10 -19.61
N ILE A 586 -31.55 27.79 -19.58
CA ILE A 586 -32.44 26.83 -20.25
C ILE A 586 -33.36 26.22 -19.19
N PRO A 587 -34.69 26.20 -19.42
CA PRO A 587 -35.64 25.48 -18.56
C PRO A 587 -35.19 24.06 -18.24
N GLN A 588 -35.38 23.62 -17.00
CA GLN A 588 -35.02 22.28 -16.54
C GLN A 588 -36.29 21.50 -16.23
N CYS A 589 -36.34 20.23 -16.62
CA CYS A 589 -37.48 19.37 -16.32
C CYS A 589 -37.34 18.69 -14.94
N PRO A 590 -38.46 18.46 -14.24
CA PRO A 590 -38.46 17.73 -12.98
C PRO A 590 -37.98 16.29 -13.20
N ASN A 591 -37.10 15.81 -12.32
CA ASN A 591 -36.54 14.45 -12.30
C ASN A 591 -36.06 13.92 -13.68
N ASP A 592 -35.64 14.83 -14.57
CA ASP A 592 -35.25 14.51 -15.95
C ASP A 592 -36.27 13.64 -16.69
N CYS A 593 -37.56 13.85 -16.42
CA CYS A 593 -38.69 13.11 -17.03
C CYS A 593 -38.56 11.60 -16.90
N SER A 594 -37.85 11.13 -15.86
CA SER A 594 -37.58 9.72 -15.63
C SER A 594 -36.99 9.02 -16.86
N GLU A 595 -36.19 9.71 -17.68
CA GLU A 595 -35.57 9.22 -18.92
C GLU A 595 -35.05 7.78 -18.77
N PRO A 596 -35.40 6.81 -19.65
CA PRO A 596 -35.98 7.02 -20.97
C PRO A 596 -37.51 6.96 -21.00
N ILE A 597 -38.20 7.08 -19.85
CA ILE A 597 -39.66 6.95 -19.81
C ILE A 597 -40.32 8.15 -20.51
N GLY A 598 -39.97 9.38 -20.12
CA GLY A 598 -40.36 10.60 -20.82
C GLY A 598 -39.17 11.35 -21.41
N SER A 599 -39.46 12.40 -22.18
CA SER A 599 -38.46 13.32 -22.74
C SER A 599 -38.69 14.75 -22.27
N CYS A 600 -37.61 15.45 -21.93
CA CYS A 600 -37.68 16.85 -21.51
C CYS A 600 -37.82 17.79 -22.71
N ASP A 601 -38.86 18.65 -22.71
CA ASP A 601 -38.90 19.81 -23.62
C ASP A 601 -38.15 20.98 -22.99
N TYR A 602 -36.89 21.17 -23.39
CA TYR A 602 -36.03 22.25 -22.92
C TYR A 602 -36.48 23.67 -23.34
N ASN A 603 -37.52 23.82 -24.16
CA ASN A 603 -38.14 25.14 -24.41
C ASN A 603 -39.11 25.56 -23.31
N THR A 604 -39.77 24.58 -22.67
CA THR A 604 -40.85 24.82 -21.69
C THR A 604 -40.50 24.35 -20.28
N GLY A 605 -39.56 23.41 -20.15
CA GLY A 605 -39.23 22.73 -18.89
C GLY A 605 -40.27 21.67 -18.51
N ILE A 606 -41.12 21.24 -19.45
CA ILE A 606 -42.20 20.28 -19.21
C ILE A 606 -41.80 18.90 -19.74
N CYS A 607 -42.14 17.85 -18.99
CA CYS A 607 -41.93 16.49 -19.41
C CYS A 607 -42.99 16.00 -20.40
N GLN A 608 -42.53 15.35 -21.46
CA GLN A 608 -43.37 14.65 -22.43
C GLN A 608 -43.40 13.17 -22.05
N CYS A 609 -44.44 12.77 -21.32
CA CYS A 609 -44.62 11.39 -20.87
C CYS A 609 -45.33 10.51 -21.93
N PRO A 610 -45.20 9.17 -21.86
CA PRO A 610 -45.82 8.25 -22.83
C PRO A 610 -47.35 8.31 -22.89
N SER A 611 -48.00 8.71 -21.80
CA SER A 611 -49.45 8.90 -21.71
C SER A 611 -49.81 9.99 -20.69
N SER A 612 -51.04 10.50 -20.75
CA SER A 612 -51.58 11.46 -19.77
C SER A 612 -51.80 10.88 -18.38
N ASP A 613 -51.66 9.57 -18.24
CA ASP A 613 -51.83 8.87 -16.97
C ASP A 613 -50.54 8.89 -16.15
N TYR A 614 -49.48 9.58 -16.56
CA TYR A 614 -48.25 9.75 -15.79
C TYR A 614 -48.25 11.07 -15.01
N ASN A 615 -47.53 11.11 -13.87
CA ASN A 615 -47.23 12.34 -13.16
C ASN A 615 -46.31 13.28 -13.98
N ASP A 616 -46.17 14.53 -13.51
CA ASP A 616 -45.47 15.60 -14.24
C ASP A 616 -43.98 15.33 -14.52
N ASP A 617 -43.39 14.30 -13.91
CA ASP A 617 -41.99 13.88 -14.11
C ASP A 617 -41.85 12.46 -14.73
N CYS A 618 -42.96 11.88 -15.18
CA CYS A 618 -43.07 10.56 -15.80
C CYS A 618 -42.59 9.36 -14.96
N SER A 619 -42.41 9.53 -13.66
CA SER A 619 -41.92 8.46 -12.79
C SER A 619 -42.98 7.39 -12.48
N GLU A 620 -44.25 7.78 -12.37
CA GLU A 620 -45.35 6.90 -11.96
C GLU A 620 -46.66 7.19 -12.70
N THR A 621 -47.54 6.19 -12.80
CA THR A 621 -48.88 6.36 -13.35
C THR A 621 -49.88 6.83 -12.29
N ILE A 622 -50.55 7.96 -12.51
CA ILE A 622 -51.62 8.55 -11.71
C ILE A 622 -52.87 7.62 -11.74
N PRO A 623 -53.36 7.15 -10.58
CA PRO A 623 -54.65 6.44 -10.50
C PRO A 623 -55.85 7.38 -10.75
N ALA A 624 -56.87 6.91 -11.46
CA ALA A 624 -58.06 7.70 -11.79
C ALA A 624 -58.83 8.17 -10.52
N GLY A 625 -59.01 9.49 -10.36
CA GLY A 625 -60.01 10.08 -9.44
C GLY A 625 -59.49 10.85 -8.21
N CYS A 626 -58.27 11.39 -8.20
CA CYS A 626 -57.83 12.22 -7.07
C CYS A 626 -58.51 13.61 -7.05
N SER A 627 -59.15 13.96 -5.93
CA SER A 627 -59.89 15.22 -5.74
C SER A 627 -59.10 16.28 -4.95
N ILE A 628 -57.85 15.99 -4.58
CA ILE A 628 -56.93 16.88 -3.86
C ILE A 628 -55.73 17.14 -4.79
N ASP A 629 -55.34 18.41 -4.93
CA ASP A 629 -54.14 18.82 -5.67
C ASP A 629 -52.93 18.72 -4.74
N CYS A 630 -52.10 17.70 -4.96
CA CYS A 630 -50.85 17.46 -4.21
C CYS A 630 -49.66 18.30 -4.73
N GLY A 631 -49.89 19.16 -5.71
CA GLY A 631 -48.85 19.91 -6.40
C GLY A 631 -47.82 19.01 -7.09
N MET A 632 -46.68 19.59 -7.48
CA MET A 632 -45.57 18.86 -8.09
C MET A 632 -44.70 18.09 -7.07
N ASN A 633 -45.04 18.14 -5.78
CA ASN A 633 -44.19 17.67 -4.67
C ASN A 633 -44.74 16.41 -3.99
N GLY A 634 -45.74 15.76 -4.57
CA GLY A 634 -46.32 14.53 -4.05
C GLY A 634 -47.34 13.92 -5.00
N TYR A 635 -47.83 12.74 -4.65
CA TYR A 635 -48.82 11.99 -5.42
C TYR A 635 -49.92 11.46 -4.51
N CYS A 636 -51.08 11.16 -5.10
CA CYS A 636 -52.29 10.79 -4.38
C CYS A 636 -52.51 9.28 -4.45
N LEU A 637 -52.40 8.58 -3.31
CA LEU A 637 -52.61 7.12 -3.24
C LEU A 637 -54.07 6.74 -2.99
N ASP A 638 -54.76 7.50 -2.13
CA ASP A 638 -56.16 7.28 -1.75
C ASP A 638 -56.95 8.59 -1.87
N MET A 639 -58.26 8.50 -2.14
CA MET A 639 -59.21 9.60 -2.45
C MET A 639 -59.21 10.84 -1.51
N LYS A 640 -58.39 10.88 -0.44
CA LYS A 640 -58.37 11.96 0.56
C LYS A 640 -56.99 12.44 1.03
N ASN A 641 -55.87 11.78 0.73
CA ASN A 641 -54.55 12.13 1.28
C ASN A 641 -53.43 12.14 0.22
N CYS A 642 -52.58 13.17 0.25
CA CYS A 642 -51.33 13.21 -0.49
C CYS A 642 -50.23 12.40 0.21
N THR A 643 -49.43 11.70 -0.59
CA THR A 643 -48.14 11.13 -0.19
C THR A 643 -47.06 12.02 -0.78
N CYS A 644 -46.24 12.63 0.07
CA CYS A 644 -45.26 13.59 -0.39
C CYS A 644 -43.99 12.91 -0.86
N ASN A 645 -43.37 13.48 -1.89
CA ASN A 645 -42.05 13.09 -2.34
C ASN A 645 -41.04 13.35 -1.21
N ASP A 646 -39.90 12.66 -1.26
CA ASP A 646 -38.85 12.80 -0.26
C ASP A 646 -38.49 14.28 -0.04
N ASN A 647 -38.41 14.69 1.23
CA ASN A 647 -38.14 16.06 1.70
C ASN A 647 -39.29 17.07 1.51
N TYR A 648 -40.52 16.61 1.30
CA TYR A 648 -41.72 17.45 1.36
C TYR A 648 -42.73 16.89 2.37
N TYR A 649 -43.54 17.76 2.98
CA TYR A 649 -44.56 17.39 3.96
C TYR A 649 -45.74 18.37 3.96
N GLY A 650 -46.84 18.02 4.64
CA GLY A 650 -48.09 18.80 4.64
C GLY A 650 -49.25 18.00 4.04
N GLU A 651 -50.48 18.51 4.17
CA GLU A 651 -51.68 17.81 3.65
C GLU A 651 -51.71 17.79 2.11
N LYS A 652 -51.02 18.75 1.46
CA LYS A 652 -50.88 18.91 0.01
C LYS A 652 -49.41 18.95 -0.44
N CYS A 653 -48.48 18.50 0.40
CA CYS A 653 -47.04 18.54 0.13
C CYS A 653 -46.52 19.97 -0.14
N GLU A 654 -47.11 20.94 0.56
CA GLU A 654 -46.84 22.36 0.41
C GLU A 654 -45.60 22.85 1.20
N TYR A 655 -45.07 22.04 2.11
CA TYR A 655 -43.92 22.37 2.93
C TYR A 655 -42.66 21.63 2.48
N THR A 656 -41.56 22.37 2.39
CA THR A 656 -40.23 21.82 2.10
C THR A 656 -39.52 21.50 3.42
N ASP A 657 -38.91 20.32 3.52
CA ASP A 657 -38.05 19.91 4.63
C ASP A 657 -36.63 20.44 4.39
N VAL A 658 -36.42 21.73 4.68
CA VAL A 658 -35.17 22.43 4.40
C VAL A 658 -34.02 21.83 5.22
N SER A 659 -32.90 21.52 4.57
CA SER A 659 -31.68 21.05 5.24
C SER A 659 -30.45 21.78 4.70
N ILE A 660 -29.43 21.97 5.55
CA ILE A 660 -28.13 22.51 5.14
C ILE A 660 -27.05 21.55 5.62
N PHE A 661 -26.36 20.93 4.66
CA PHE A 661 -25.30 19.97 4.94
C PHE A 661 -23.90 20.56 4.84
N ALA A 662 -23.67 21.62 4.05
CA ALA A 662 -22.36 22.29 3.99
C ALA A 662 -22.45 23.78 3.63
N ILE A 663 -21.48 24.58 4.07
CA ILE A 663 -21.42 26.03 3.82
C ILE A 663 -19.99 26.48 3.49
N ASP A 664 -19.86 27.31 2.45
CA ASP A 664 -18.63 28.06 2.14
C ASP A 664 -18.60 29.38 2.94
N GLU A 665 -17.73 29.49 3.93
CA GLU A 665 -17.67 30.66 4.82
C GLU A 665 -17.03 31.91 4.16
N THR A 666 -17.37 33.11 4.64
CA THR A 666 -16.77 34.38 4.17
C THR A 666 -15.92 35.07 5.23
N THR A 667 -15.07 36.00 4.80
CA THR A 667 -14.38 36.91 5.74
C THR A 667 -15.34 37.86 6.46
N GLU A 668 -14.90 38.54 7.53
CA GLU A 668 -15.69 39.54 8.25
C GLU A 668 -16.16 40.71 7.37
N ASN A 669 -15.52 40.92 6.21
CA ASN A 669 -15.97 41.88 5.19
C ASN A 669 -17.20 41.42 4.40
N GLY A 670 -17.70 40.21 4.67
CA GLY A 670 -18.70 39.55 3.84
C GLY A 670 -18.09 39.03 2.53
N GLY A 671 -18.94 38.67 1.57
CA GLY A 671 -18.51 38.10 0.30
C GLY A 671 -19.55 37.17 -0.31
N ILE A 672 -19.15 36.44 -1.36
CA ILE A 672 -19.99 35.38 -1.92
C ILE A 672 -19.86 34.15 -1.01
N THR A 673 -20.99 33.64 -0.53
CA THR A 673 -21.11 32.37 0.19
C THR A 673 -22.03 31.42 -0.57
N VAL A 674 -21.79 30.13 -0.41
CA VAL A 674 -22.66 29.08 -0.96
C VAL A 674 -23.13 28.19 0.18
N LEU A 675 -24.45 28.04 0.31
CA LEU A 675 -25.10 27.09 1.20
C LEU A 675 -25.48 25.86 0.36
N TYR A 676 -24.98 24.68 0.72
CA TYR A 676 -25.33 23.41 0.09
C TYR A 676 -26.32 22.67 1.00
N GLY A 677 -27.42 22.22 0.42
CA GLY A 677 -28.56 21.75 1.19
C GLY A 677 -29.66 21.19 0.32
N PHE A 678 -30.85 21.08 0.89
CA PHE A 678 -32.10 20.91 0.16
C PHE A 678 -33.01 22.08 0.46
N PHE A 679 -33.44 22.78 -0.58
CA PHE A 679 -34.22 24.02 -0.48
C PHE A 679 -35.55 23.96 -1.26
N GLY A 680 -35.81 22.87 -1.99
CA GLY A 680 -37.02 22.63 -2.78
C GLY A 680 -37.01 23.29 -4.17
N ASN A 681 -38.08 23.05 -4.95
CA ASN A 681 -38.08 23.30 -6.40
C ASN A 681 -38.86 24.54 -6.86
N SER A 682 -39.64 25.16 -5.97
CA SER A 682 -40.52 26.29 -6.28
C SER A 682 -40.45 27.38 -5.22
N PHE A 683 -40.06 28.60 -5.62
CA PHE A 683 -39.82 29.73 -4.72
C PHE A 683 -40.73 30.92 -5.08
N THR A 684 -41.81 31.18 -4.33
CA THR A 684 -42.65 32.38 -4.52
C THR A 684 -42.20 33.54 -3.65
N ASP A 685 -41.84 33.26 -2.39
CA ASP A 685 -41.29 34.22 -1.43
C ASP A 685 -40.02 33.61 -0.83
N PHE A 686 -38.84 34.08 -1.24
CA PHE A 686 -37.57 33.49 -0.83
C PHE A 686 -36.58 34.53 -0.29
N GLN A 687 -36.16 34.36 0.96
CA GLN A 687 -35.24 35.28 1.65
C GLN A 687 -34.25 34.51 2.52
N VAL A 688 -33.00 34.97 2.56
CA VAL A 688 -31.95 34.38 3.38
C VAL A 688 -31.34 35.47 4.25
N TYR A 689 -31.17 35.19 5.53
CA TYR A 689 -30.52 36.06 6.50
C TYR A 689 -29.36 35.33 7.16
N ILE A 690 -28.20 35.98 7.22
CA ILE A 690 -27.00 35.47 7.92
C ILE A 690 -26.71 36.41 9.07
N GLY A 691 -26.81 35.91 10.32
CA GLY A 691 -26.69 36.73 11.52
C GLY A 691 -27.75 37.84 11.61
N GLY A 692 -28.97 37.53 11.15
CA GLY A 692 -30.10 38.49 11.13
C GLY A 692 -29.99 39.57 10.05
N LYS A 693 -28.97 39.53 9.19
CA LYS A 693 -28.80 40.48 8.07
C LYS A 693 -29.10 39.81 6.74
N PHE A 694 -29.79 40.52 5.85
CA PHE A 694 -30.20 40.01 4.55
C PHE A 694 -29.00 39.63 3.66
N CYS A 695 -29.00 38.40 3.14
CA CYS A 695 -28.04 37.91 2.16
C CYS A 695 -28.60 38.10 0.76
N SER A 696 -27.94 38.95 -0.04
CA SER A 696 -28.42 39.27 -1.39
C SER A 696 -28.24 38.05 -2.30
N ILE A 697 -29.33 37.47 -2.80
CA ILE A 697 -29.30 36.20 -3.51
C ILE A 697 -28.80 36.39 -4.95
N ASN A 698 -27.85 35.57 -5.35
CA ASN A 698 -27.30 35.54 -6.71
C ASN A 698 -27.93 34.41 -7.52
N LEU A 699 -28.02 33.22 -6.92
CA LEU A 699 -28.59 32.02 -7.54
C LEU A 699 -29.20 31.14 -6.43
N VAL A 700 -30.35 30.56 -6.70
CA VAL A 700 -30.95 29.51 -5.87
C VAL A 700 -31.44 28.39 -6.77
N ASN A 701 -31.21 27.15 -6.35
CA ASN A 701 -31.85 25.96 -6.90
C ASN A 701 -32.15 24.99 -5.75
N GLU A 702 -32.66 23.79 -6.09
CA GLU A 702 -33.01 22.74 -5.12
C GLU A 702 -31.90 22.38 -4.15
N SER A 703 -30.63 22.42 -4.59
CA SER A 703 -29.49 21.88 -3.85
C SER A 703 -28.49 22.92 -3.33
N MET A 704 -28.62 24.18 -3.77
CA MET A 704 -27.68 25.23 -3.42
C MET A 704 -28.30 26.63 -3.42
N ILE A 705 -27.82 27.44 -2.48
CA ILE A 705 -28.04 28.89 -2.43
C ILE A 705 -26.69 29.57 -2.56
N ASN A 706 -26.53 30.39 -3.59
CA ASN A 706 -25.41 31.32 -3.72
C ASN A 706 -25.93 32.72 -3.40
N CYS A 707 -25.38 33.33 -2.35
CA CYS A 707 -25.76 34.69 -1.95
C CYS A 707 -24.55 35.49 -1.46
N LYS A 708 -24.69 36.81 -1.47
CA LYS A 708 -23.68 37.74 -0.96
C LYS A 708 -23.92 38.00 0.52
N ALA A 709 -23.14 37.34 1.37
CA ALA A 709 -23.16 37.54 2.81
C ALA A 709 -22.73 38.98 3.17
N PRO A 710 -23.48 39.67 4.04
CA PRO A 710 -23.11 41.00 4.51
C PRO A 710 -21.90 40.94 5.46
N PRO A 711 -21.22 42.06 5.72
CA PRO A 711 -20.17 42.10 6.74
C PRO A 711 -20.69 41.71 8.13
N GLY A 712 -19.92 40.90 8.85
CA GLY A 712 -20.29 40.31 10.14
C GLY A 712 -19.06 39.81 10.90
N LYS A 713 -19.26 39.31 12.12
CA LYS A 713 -18.18 38.78 12.98
C LYS A 713 -18.67 37.55 13.74
N GLY A 714 -17.73 36.67 14.08
CA GLY A 714 -17.99 35.50 14.91
C GLY A 714 -18.90 34.45 14.25
N ILE A 715 -19.46 33.58 15.09
CA ILE A 715 -20.39 32.52 14.70
C ILE A 715 -21.81 33.06 14.77
N VAL A 716 -22.59 32.85 13.72
CA VAL A 716 -23.96 33.34 13.59
C VAL A 716 -24.90 32.26 13.06
N SER A 717 -26.20 32.52 13.22
CA SER A 717 -27.28 31.64 12.75
C SER A 717 -27.73 32.04 11.34
N ILE A 718 -28.29 31.09 10.59
CA ILE A 718 -28.90 31.31 9.28
C ILE A 718 -30.42 31.19 9.41
N SER A 719 -31.16 32.12 8.81
CA SER A 719 -32.61 32.06 8.69
C SER A 719 -32.99 32.07 7.21
N ILE A 720 -33.76 31.08 6.76
CA ILE A 720 -34.27 30.98 5.40
C ILE A 720 -35.79 31.10 5.45
N THR A 721 -36.37 31.96 4.63
CA THR A 721 -37.82 32.04 4.44
C THR A 721 -38.16 31.51 3.05
N ILE A 722 -39.04 30.51 2.98
CA ILE A 722 -39.55 29.92 1.74
C ILE A 722 -41.08 29.93 1.80
N ASN A 723 -41.73 30.54 0.82
CA ASN A 723 -43.21 30.54 0.68
C ASN A 723 -43.94 30.96 1.97
N LYS A 724 -43.39 31.97 2.68
CA LYS A 724 -43.85 32.53 3.99
C LYS A 724 -43.53 31.70 5.25
N TYR A 725 -42.86 30.56 5.11
CA TYR A 725 -42.38 29.76 6.24
C TYR A 725 -40.92 30.05 6.52
N SER A 726 -40.55 30.19 7.79
CA SER A 726 -39.20 30.56 8.22
C SER A 726 -38.52 29.39 8.94
N TYR A 727 -37.32 29.06 8.46
CA TYR A 727 -36.45 27.99 8.93
C TYR A 727 -35.22 28.62 9.57
N ASN A 728 -35.01 28.39 10.86
CA ASN A 728 -33.92 29.00 11.63
C ASN A 728 -32.94 27.92 12.05
N ILE A 729 -31.69 28.02 11.59
CA ILE A 729 -30.63 27.06 11.89
C ILE A 729 -29.53 27.75 12.66
N SER A 730 -29.32 27.29 13.89
CA SER A 730 -28.56 28.02 14.89
C SER A 730 -27.05 27.74 14.82
N ASN A 731 -26.23 28.80 14.83
CA ASN A 731 -24.76 28.77 14.96
C ASN A 731 -23.99 27.98 13.88
N ILE A 732 -24.49 27.94 12.64
CA ILE A 732 -23.90 27.13 11.57
C ILE A 732 -22.95 27.89 10.64
N TYR A 733 -22.88 29.22 10.76
CA TYR A 733 -22.08 30.08 9.90
C TYR A 733 -20.98 30.80 10.70
N LYS A 734 -19.73 30.78 10.24
CA LYS A 734 -18.62 31.51 10.88
C LYS A 734 -18.07 32.58 9.93
N TYR A 735 -17.98 33.83 10.38
CA TYR A 735 -17.20 34.85 9.68
C TYR A 735 -15.70 34.68 10.00
N LEU A 736 -14.88 34.65 8.95
CA LEU A 736 -13.43 34.50 9.07
C LEU A 736 -12.77 35.87 9.36
N PRO A 737 -11.96 36.02 10.40
CA PRO A 737 -11.36 37.30 10.75
C PRO A 737 -10.46 37.86 9.65
N ILE A 738 -10.48 39.19 9.48
CA ILE A 738 -9.62 39.89 8.52
C ILE A 738 -8.25 40.10 9.19
N SER A 739 -7.18 39.54 8.63
CA SER A 739 -5.83 39.85 9.07
C SER A 739 -5.53 41.34 8.82
N ASN A 740 -5.36 42.13 9.88
CA ASN A 740 -5.03 43.56 9.79
C ASN A 740 -3.64 43.78 9.18
N ASN A 741 -3.57 43.92 7.85
CA ASN A 741 -2.42 44.46 7.14
C ASN A 741 -2.45 45.99 7.18
N ASN A 742 -2.10 46.60 8.30
CA ASN A 742 -1.80 48.02 8.37
C ASN A 742 -0.60 48.25 9.27
N ASN A 743 0.60 48.10 8.70
CA ASN A 743 1.79 48.81 9.15
C ASN A 743 2.61 49.20 7.92
N ASN A 744 2.44 50.45 7.48
CA ASN A 744 3.39 51.13 6.63
C ASN A 744 4.71 51.29 7.41
N GLY A 745 5.71 50.48 7.07
CA GLY A 745 7.06 50.60 7.62
C GLY A 745 7.95 49.42 7.27
N GLY A 746 8.65 49.51 6.14
CA GLY A 746 9.96 48.88 5.89
C GLY A 746 10.10 47.36 6.06
N GLY A 747 9.97 46.64 4.94
CA GLY A 747 10.81 45.49 4.59
C GLY A 747 10.88 44.28 5.53
N ASP A 748 9.86 43.42 5.50
CA ASP A 748 10.04 41.96 5.54
C ASP A 748 8.83 41.26 4.88
N THR A 749 9.06 40.58 3.76
CA THR A 749 8.03 39.89 2.98
C THR A 749 7.89 38.42 3.40
N SER A 750 7.46 38.17 4.64
CA SER A 750 6.96 36.85 5.06
C SER A 750 5.77 37.00 6.01
N ASN A 751 4.59 36.95 5.42
CA ASN A 751 3.29 37.10 6.09
C ASN A 751 2.99 35.82 6.90
N ASN A 752 3.41 35.79 8.17
CA ASN A 752 3.43 34.57 8.99
C ASN A 752 2.45 34.66 10.19
N ASN A 753 1.15 34.45 9.93
CA ASN A 753 0.11 34.31 10.97
C ASN A 753 0.16 32.91 11.61
N CYS A 754 1.22 32.60 12.35
CA CYS A 754 1.27 31.38 13.18
C CYS A 754 0.78 31.62 14.61
N ILE A 755 0.19 30.58 15.19
CA ILE A 755 -0.32 30.58 16.55
C ILE A 755 0.79 30.91 17.56
N ASN A 756 0.55 31.92 18.40
CA ASN A 756 1.49 32.45 19.38
C ASN A 756 2.89 32.79 18.79
N LYS A 757 2.98 33.07 17.48
CA LYS A 757 4.26 33.23 16.74
C LYS A 757 5.28 32.11 17.02
N CYS A 758 4.79 30.88 17.20
CA CYS A 758 5.58 29.71 17.55
C CYS A 758 6.37 29.87 18.85
N THR A 759 5.77 30.56 19.83
CA THR A 759 6.32 30.91 21.15
C THR A 759 7.50 31.89 21.07
N SER A 760 8.52 31.57 20.29
CA SER A 760 9.64 32.44 19.96
C SER A 760 10.41 31.89 18.76
N PRO A 761 11.24 32.73 18.09
CA PRO A 761 12.14 32.27 17.03
C PRO A 761 13.16 31.21 17.49
N THR A 762 13.39 31.02 18.79
CA THR A 762 14.27 29.94 19.29
C THR A 762 13.55 28.61 19.42
N ASN A 763 12.22 28.63 19.53
CA ASN A 763 11.40 27.45 19.76
C ASN A 763 10.84 26.87 18.45
N GLY A 764 10.52 27.72 17.47
CA GLY A 764 10.02 27.28 16.17
C GLY A 764 10.01 28.37 15.11
N ASP A 765 9.93 27.95 13.85
CA ASP A 765 9.78 28.83 12.70
C ASP A 765 8.36 28.72 12.14
N CYS A 766 7.75 29.85 11.78
CA CYS A 766 6.43 29.87 11.15
C CYS A 766 6.56 29.62 9.64
N SER A 767 5.78 28.68 9.11
CA SER A 767 5.68 28.44 7.67
C SER A 767 4.24 28.11 7.29
N ASN A 768 3.64 28.88 6.38
CA ASN A 768 2.27 28.70 5.91
C ASN A 768 1.24 28.59 7.06
N SER A 769 1.34 29.47 8.07
CA SER A 769 0.51 29.45 9.29
C SER A 769 0.66 28.20 10.19
N ILE A 770 1.67 27.36 9.95
CA ILE A 770 2.02 26.20 10.78
C ILE A 770 3.33 26.46 11.51
N CYS A 771 3.38 26.15 12.81
CA CYS A 771 4.62 26.20 13.57
C CYS A 771 5.47 24.95 13.36
N ILE A 772 6.67 25.15 12.83
CA ILE A 772 7.70 24.12 12.69
C ILE A 772 8.66 24.23 13.88
N CYS A 773 8.48 23.36 14.87
CA CYS A 773 9.28 23.40 16.09
C CYS A 773 10.71 22.94 15.88
N LYS A 774 11.65 23.66 16.50
CA LYS A 774 13.08 23.34 16.51
C LYS A 774 13.36 22.18 17.47
N ASN A 775 14.52 21.55 17.31
CA ASN A 775 14.89 20.35 18.05
C ASN A 775 14.80 20.58 19.58
N GLY A 776 14.07 19.71 20.27
CA GLY A 776 13.75 19.84 21.70
C GLY A 776 12.38 20.44 22.01
N PHE A 777 11.68 21.01 21.02
CA PHE A 777 10.34 21.58 21.17
C PHE A 777 9.28 20.83 20.35
N GLN A 778 8.04 20.81 20.85
CA GLN A 778 6.89 20.15 20.23
C GLN A 778 5.58 20.88 20.55
N GLY A 779 4.46 20.41 19.97
CA GLY A 779 3.15 21.03 20.12
C GLY A 779 2.81 22.06 19.04
N TYR A 780 1.57 22.52 19.06
CA TYR A 780 0.99 23.37 18.00
C TYR A 780 1.62 24.75 17.88
N ASP A 781 2.18 25.29 18.96
CA ASP A 781 2.83 26.60 19.03
C ASP A 781 4.30 26.51 19.48
N CYS A 782 4.88 25.31 19.54
CA CYS A 782 6.25 25.07 20.01
C CYS A 782 6.55 25.54 21.46
N SER A 783 5.52 25.68 22.29
CA SER A 783 5.68 26.04 23.71
C SER A 783 6.15 24.87 24.58
N SER A 784 6.02 23.63 24.11
CA SER A 784 6.27 22.43 24.91
C SER A 784 7.60 21.76 24.58
N LEU A 785 8.18 21.06 25.55
CA LEU A 785 9.42 20.29 25.34
C LEU A 785 9.13 18.86 24.89
N THR A 786 10.03 18.30 24.09
CA THR A 786 10.03 16.85 23.80
C THR A 786 10.26 16.08 25.09
N PRO A 787 9.37 15.17 25.52
CA PRO A 787 9.44 14.56 26.82
C PRO A 787 10.67 13.63 26.92
N PRO A 788 11.38 13.61 28.07
CA PRO A 788 12.51 12.69 28.29
C PRO A 788 12.07 11.22 28.46
N SER A 789 10.76 10.97 28.64
CA SER A 789 10.16 9.64 28.79
C SER A 789 9.04 9.45 27.76
N LYS A 790 8.98 8.28 27.11
CA LYS A 790 7.91 7.94 26.15
C LYS A 790 6.56 7.87 26.86
N SER A 791 5.52 8.49 26.28
CA SER A 791 4.13 8.25 26.68
C SER A 791 3.70 6.87 26.23
N ASN A 792 2.98 6.14 27.08
CA ASN A 792 2.39 4.86 26.73
C ASN A 792 0.90 5.07 26.49
N ASN A 793 0.47 4.74 25.28
CA ASN A 793 -0.92 4.80 24.88
C ASN A 793 -1.53 3.40 25.04
N THR A 794 -2.65 3.31 25.73
CA THR A 794 -3.43 2.08 25.82
C THR A 794 -4.85 2.34 25.35
N ILE A 795 -5.29 1.56 24.37
CA ILE A 795 -6.65 1.63 23.85
C ILE A 795 -7.39 0.40 24.37
N SER A 796 -8.49 0.60 25.08
CA SER A 796 -9.32 -0.47 25.59
C SER A 796 -10.20 -1.05 24.48
N ASN A 797 -10.74 -2.25 24.69
CA ASN A 797 -11.70 -2.86 23.75
C ASN A 797 -13.04 -2.10 23.71
N ASP A 798 -13.29 -1.22 24.68
CA ASP A 798 -14.53 -0.44 24.82
C ASP A 798 -14.40 0.95 24.17
N GLY A 799 -13.37 1.19 23.37
CA GLY A 799 -13.10 2.48 22.71
C GLY A 799 -12.52 3.56 23.63
N ASP A 800 -12.32 3.25 24.91
CA ASP A 800 -11.70 4.17 25.87
C ASP A 800 -10.19 4.25 25.59
N THR A 801 -9.70 5.48 25.47
CA THR A 801 -8.28 5.72 25.21
C THR A 801 -7.62 6.27 26.46
N THR A 802 -6.73 5.49 27.07
CA THR A 802 -5.93 5.92 28.22
C THR A 802 -4.52 6.27 27.77
N ILE A 803 -4.14 7.53 27.95
CA ILE A 803 -2.80 8.03 27.68
C ILE A 803 -2.06 8.22 29.00
N THR A 804 -1.00 7.46 29.20
CA THR A 804 -0.18 7.49 30.42
C THR A 804 1.14 8.20 30.16
N ASN A 805 1.44 9.19 31.00
CA ASN A 805 2.74 9.83 31.07
C ASN A 805 3.28 9.79 32.51
N GLN A 806 4.16 8.81 32.78
CA GLN A 806 4.65 8.47 34.13
C GLN A 806 3.48 8.24 35.10
N ASN A 807 3.36 9.03 36.18
CA ASN A 807 2.31 8.89 37.21
C ASN A 807 0.98 9.59 36.84
N THR A 808 0.87 10.19 35.65
CA THR A 808 -0.34 10.91 35.22
C THR A 808 -1.06 10.11 34.13
N ASN A 809 -2.32 9.77 34.39
CA ASN A 809 -3.20 9.01 33.50
C ASN A 809 -4.33 9.91 32.99
N TYR A 810 -4.37 10.14 31.69
CA TYR A 810 -5.46 10.85 31.00
C TYR A 810 -6.35 9.84 30.29
N GLN A 811 -7.66 10.09 30.28
CA GLN A 811 -8.64 9.26 29.57
C GLN A 811 -9.43 10.12 28.58
N ILE A 812 -9.64 9.60 27.37
CA ILE A 812 -10.45 10.21 26.31
C ILE A 812 -11.48 9.17 25.85
N ASN A 813 -12.76 9.53 25.91
CA ASN A 813 -13.86 8.66 25.55
C ASN A 813 -14.82 9.37 24.58
N ILE A 814 -15.27 8.64 23.56
CA ILE A 814 -16.39 9.05 22.71
C ILE A 814 -17.68 8.67 23.45
N GLN A 815 -18.37 9.66 24.02
CA GLN A 815 -19.40 9.43 25.02
C GLN A 815 -20.76 9.09 24.41
N SER A 816 -21.30 9.95 23.55
CA SER A 816 -22.65 9.82 22.99
C SER A 816 -22.83 10.62 21.70
N LEU A 817 -23.79 10.19 20.89
CA LEU A 817 -24.33 10.93 19.77
C LEU A 817 -25.74 11.41 20.13
N LEU A 818 -25.97 12.71 20.09
CA LEU A 818 -27.23 13.35 20.45
C LEU A 818 -27.87 13.94 19.21
N GLU A 819 -29.18 13.80 19.06
CA GLU A 819 -29.98 14.57 18.10
C GLU A 819 -30.66 15.72 18.84
N ILE A 820 -30.47 16.94 18.36
CA ILE A 820 -31.04 18.15 18.94
C ILE A 820 -31.88 18.90 17.91
N ASP A 821 -32.97 19.50 18.35
CA ASP A 821 -33.81 20.34 17.48
C ASP A 821 -33.24 21.75 17.28
N GLN A 822 -33.89 22.51 16.40
CA GLN A 822 -33.55 23.91 16.10
C GLN A 822 -33.56 24.87 17.31
N ASN A 823 -34.23 24.50 18.41
CA ASN A 823 -34.26 25.26 19.66
C ASN A 823 -33.21 24.78 20.67
N GLY A 824 -32.38 23.80 20.31
CA GLY A 824 -31.38 23.19 21.19
C GLY A 824 -31.96 22.18 22.18
N LYS A 825 -33.19 21.71 21.99
CA LYS A 825 -33.79 20.67 22.83
C LYS A 825 -33.33 19.29 22.36
N LEU A 826 -32.97 18.44 23.30
CA LEU A 826 -32.59 17.05 23.05
C LEU A 826 -33.79 16.22 22.58
N ILE A 827 -33.63 15.54 21.44
CA ILE A 827 -34.62 14.68 20.80
C ILE A 827 -34.27 13.21 21.02
N LYS A 828 -33.05 12.79 20.67
CA LYS A 828 -32.60 11.40 20.74
C LYS A 828 -31.19 11.33 21.32
N THR A 829 -30.91 10.28 22.10
CA THR A 829 -29.60 10.03 22.70
C THR A 829 -29.13 8.62 22.38
N HIS A 830 -27.95 8.50 21.80
CA HIS A 830 -27.27 7.24 21.55
C HIS A 830 -25.99 7.17 22.37
N LEU A 831 -25.95 6.26 23.34
CA LEU A 831 -24.75 6.03 24.14
C LEU A 831 -23.71 5.25 23.31
N LEU A 832 -22.53 5.84 23.12
CA LEU A 832 -21.45 5.21 22.35
C LEU A 832 -20.46 4.48 23.27
N LYS A 833 -20.17 5.07 24.43
CA LYS A 833 -19.29 4.49 25.44
C LYS A 833 -19.74 3.07 25.85
N GLY A 834 -18.82 2.10 25.78
CA GLY A 834 -19.07 0.70 26.17
C GLY A 834 -19.89 -0.13 25.19
N ASN A 835 -20.28 0.41 24.02
CA ASN A 835 -21.13 -0.27 23.03
C ASN A 835 -20.42 -0.52 21.69
N TRP A 836 -19.08 -0.51 21.68
CA TRP A 836 -18.28 -0.67 20.47
C TRP A 836 -17.97 -2.14 20.18
N ASN A 837 -18.03 -2.52 18.90
CA ASN A 837 -17.46 -3.76 18.39
C ASN A 837 -16.07 -3.49 17.79
N LEU A 838 -15.04 -4.07 18.39
CA LEU A 838 -13.66 -3.97 17.90
C LEU A 838 -13.46 -4.86 16.67
N THR A 839 -13.01 -4.25 15.57
CA THR A 839 -12.51 -4.97 14.39
C THR A 839 -11.01 -4.72 14.25
N LYS A 840 -10.20 -5.78 14.34
CA LYS A 840 -8.74 -5.67 14.20
C LYS A 840 -8.37 -5.60 12.71
N SER A 841 -7.69 -4.53 12.31
CA SER A 841 -7.06 -4.42 10.99
C SER A 841 -5.99 -5.49 10.82
N THR A 842 -6.03 -6.22 9.71
CA THR A 842 -5.07 -7.28 9.36
C THR A 842 -3.71 -6.75 8.91
N GLN A 843 -3.51 -5.43 8.82
CA GLN A 843 -2.33 -4.84 8.15
C GLN A 843 -1.44 -3.95 9.04
N SER A 844 -1.82 -3.54 10.25
CA SER A 844 -0.86 -2.93 11.19
C SER A 844 -1.36 -2.92 12.64
N SER A 845 -0.45 -3.09 13.61
CA SER A 845 -0.77 -3.07 15.04
C SER A 845 -1.09 -1.68 15.62
N SER A 846 -1.05 -0.61 14.81
CA SER A 846 -1.17 0.80 15.24
C SER A 846 -2.49 1.48 14.89
N ILE A 847 -3.41 0.79 14.20
CA ILE A 847 -4.73 1.30 13.86
C ILE A 847 -5.79 0.34 14.39
N GLN A 848 -6.79 0.86 15.11
CA GLN A 848 -7.91 0.10 15.66
C GLN A 848 -9.24 0.72 15.21
N ASN A 849 -10.16 -0.13 14.77
CA ASN A 849 -11.48 0.30 14.30
C ASN A 849 -12.57 -0.19 15.25
N PHE A 850 -13.36 0.75 15.75
CA PHE A 850 -14.51 0.52 16.63
C PHE A 850 -15.78 0.82 15.85
N ILE A 851 -16.68 -0.14 15.81
CA ILE A 851 -17.90 -0.07 15.02
C ILE A 851 -19.10 -0.21 15.94
N GLN A 852 -20.07 0.69 15.81
CA GLN A 852 -21.36 0.58 16.48
C GLN A 852 -22.47 0.78 15.46
N THR A 853 -23.45 -0.13 15.48
CA THR A 853 -24.65 -0.05 14.65
C THR A 853 -25.83 0.33 15.53
N LEU A 854 -26.48 1.45 15.22
CA LEU A 854 -27.66 1.90 15.96
C LEU A 854 -28.90 1.18 15.41
N SER A 855 -29.46 0.26 16.20
CA SER A 855 -30.64 -0.55 15.83
C SER A 855 -31.93 0.19 16.19
N GLY A 856 -32.74 0.54 15.19
CA GLY A 856 -33.98 1.32 15.37
C GLY A 856 -34.38 2.19 14.17
N ASP A 857 -33.47 2.40 13.22
CA ASP A 857 -33.70 3.16 11.99
C ASP A 857 -33.62 2.18 10.80
N ASN A 858 -34.59 2.20 9.87
CA ASN A 858 -34.77 1.19 8.80
C ASN A 858 -33.55 1.00 7.85
N ASN A 859 -32.50 1.84 7.96
CA ASN A 859 -31.29 1.82 7.11
C ASN A 859 -29.98 1.52 7.87
N ASN A 860 -30.02 0.99 9.10
CA ASN A 860 -28.85 0.59 9.91
C ASN A 860 -27.73 1.67 9.96
N CYS A 861 -27.94 2.75 10.72
CA CYS A 861 -26.93 3.78 10.94
C CYS A 861 -25.63 3.16 11.48
N LEU A 862 -24.51 3.44 10.81
CA LEU A 862 -23.20 2.89 11.13
C LEU A 862 -22.25 3.97 11.62
N ILE A 863 -21.76 3.82 12.84
CA ILE A 863 -20.76 4.71 13.44
C ILE A 863 -19.45 3.96 13.50
N THR A 864 -18.42 4.52 12.88
CA THR A 864 -17.06 3.97 12.86
C THR A 864 -16.09 4.97 13.47
N ALA A 865 -15.44 4.60 14.58
CA ALA A 865 -14.33 5.33 15.16
C ALA A 865 -13.01 4.62 14.87
N THR A 866 -12.07 5.32 14.24
CA THR A 866 -10.74 4.83 13.88
C THR A 866 -9.72 5.53 14.76
N LEU A 867 -9.00 4.76 15.58
CA LEU A 867 -7.95 5.26 16.44
C LEU A 867 -6.60 4.85 15.85
N GLU A 868 -5.75 5.82 15.55
CA GLU A 868 -4.38 5.62 15.05
C GLU A 868 -3.37 6.13 16.08
N GLU A 869 -2.44 5.27 16.47
CA GLU A 869 -1.24 5.67 17.20
C GLU A 869 -0.16 6.15 16.22
N VAL A 870 0.22 7.42 16.33
CA VAL A 870 1.15 8.07 15.42
C VAL A 870 2.59 7.69 15.76
N LYS A 871 3.15 6.74 15.00
CA LYS A 871 4.52 6.23 15.22
C LYS A 871 5.65 7.17 14.79
N MET A 872 5.38 8.14 13.91
CA MET A 872 6.36 9.10 13.43
C MET A 872 5.67 10.43 13.17
N LYS A 873 6.35 11.53 13.52
CA LYS A 873 5.90 12.89 13.26
C LYS A 873 5.65 13.10 11.75
N ARG A 874 4.47 13.62 11.39
CA ARG A 874 4.10 13.88 9.98
C ARG A 874 3.08 15.02 9.84
N VAL A 875 3.04 15.64 8.66
CA VAL A 875 1.98 16.59 8.30
C VAL A 875 0.78 15.81 7.75
N SER A 876 -0.41 16.11 8.24
CA SER A 876 -1.69 15.54 7.84
C SER A 876 -2.56 16.64 7.23
N ASN A 877 -3.50 16.25 6.36
CA ASN A 877 -4.53 17.15 5.82
C ASN A 877 -5.91 16.58 6.16
N PHE A 878 -6.83 17.43 6.60
CA PHE A 878 -8.24 17.09 6.77
C PHE A 878 -9.13 18.28 6.43
N ALA A 879 -10.19 18.07 5.66
CA ALA A 879 -11.15 19.12 5.26
C ALA A 879 -10.50 20.41 4.72
N GLY A 880 -9.40 20.26 3.98
CA GLY A 880 -8.62 21.37 3.41
C GLY A 880 -7.65 22.07 4.38
N ILE A 881 -7.56 21.61 5.63
CA ILE A 881 -6.65 22.15 6.65
C ILE A 881 -5.44 21.23 6.81
N ASN A 882 -4.24 21.79 6.73
CA ASN A 882 -2.98 21.11 7.05
C ASN A 882 -2.63 21.26 8.52
N PHE A 883 -2.17 20.20 9.16
CA PHE A 883 -1.75 20.20 10.56
C PHE A 883 -0.68 19.14 10.83
N THR A 884 0.10 19.33 11.90
CA THR A 884 1.17 18.40 12.28
C THR A 884 0.70 17.41 13.34
N LEU A 885 0.96 16.12 13.11
CA LEU A 885 0.81 15.04 14.08
C LEU A 885 2.17 14.73 14.67
N ASP A 886 2.31 14.82 15.99
CA ASP A 886 3.55 14.52 16.69
C ASP A 886 3.68 13.01 16.98
N GLU A 887 4.91 12.53 17.15
CA GLU A 887 5.18 11.13 17.49
C GLU A 887 4.54 10.75 18.85
N ASN A 888 3.98 9.56 18.95
CA ASN A 888 3.23 9.02 20.10
C ASN A 888 1.92 9.77 20.43
N SER A 889 1.39 10.58 19.50
CA SER A 889 0.02 11.12 19.58
C SER A 889 -1.03 10.10 19.13
N ILE A 890 -2.29 10.37 19.48
CA ILE A 890 -3.43 9.56 19.07
C ILE A 890 -4.32 10.40 18.16
N LYS A 891 -4.54 9.89 16.96
CA LYS A 891 -5.46 10.46 15.99
C LYS A 891 -6.78 9.68 16.04
N ILE A 892 -7.90 10.39 16.15
CA ILE A 892 -9.23 9.79 16.22
C ILE A 892 -10.03 10.29 15.01
N SER A 893 -10.44 9.40 14.12
CA SER A 893 -11.35 9.74 13.02
C SER A 893 -12.69 9.07 13.23
N ILE A 894 -13.78 9.81 13.07
CA ILE A 894 -15.15 9.32 13.29
C ILE A 894 -15.96 9.52 12.02
N SER A 895 -16.60 8.46 11.57
CA SER A 895 -17.54 8.43 10.45
C SER A 895 -18.92 8.02 10.97
N ILE A 896 -19.94 8.81 10.63
CA ILE A 896 -21.35 8.53 10.95
C ILE A 896 -22.09 8.44 9.62
N LYS A 897 -22.57 7.24 9.27
CA LYS A 897 -23.23 6.95 7.99
C LYS A 897 -24.70 6.61 8.17
N ASN A 898 -25.53 7.11 7.24
CA ASN A 898 -26.96 6.79 7.12
C ASN A 898 -27.76 7.09 8.39
N TYR A 899 -27.43 8.17 9.12
CA TYR A 899 -28.22 8.60 10.27
C TYR A 899 -29.59 9.11 9.80
N GLN A 900 -30.67 8.68 10.45
CA GLN A 900 -32.03 9.13 10.14
C GLN A 900 -32.47 10.14 11.19
N TYR A 901 -32.62 11.40 10.75
CA TYR A 901 -33.11 12.49 11.59
C TYR A 901 -34.61 12.38 11.76
N GLN A 902 -35.12 12.76 12.93
CA GLN A 902 -36.56 12.90 13.17
C GLN A 902 -37.16 14.09 12.40
N SER A 903 -36.33 15.09 12.04
CA SER A 903 -36.71 16.24 11.21
C SER A 903 -35.45 16.82 10.54
N SER A 904 -35.56 17.39 9.33
CA SER A 904 -34.45 18.13 8.71
C SER A 904 -33.97 19.34 9.54
N LEU A 905 -34.83 19.78 10.46
CA LEU A 905 -34.65 20.74 11.56
C LEU A 905 -33.46 20.44 12.47
N ASN A 906 -33.19 19.15 12.62
CA ASN A 906 -32.38 18.66 13.72
C ASN A 906 -30.91 18.60 13.32
N THR A 907 -30.03 18.74 14.30
CA THR A 907 -28.59 18.58 14.12
C THR A 907 -28.06 17.53 15.07
N LEU A 908 -26.90 16.97 14.73
CA LEU A 908 -26.22 16.01 15.59
C LEU A 908 -25.21 16.71 16.48
N GLN A 909 -25.08 16.26 17.72
CA GLN A 909 -24.00 16.62 18.61
C GLN A 909 -23.24 15.37 19.04
N LEU A 910 -21.95 15.31 18.70
CA LEU A 910 -21.07 14.24 19.12
C LEU A 910 -20.28 14.68 20.35
N THR A 911 -20.43 13.97 21.47
CA THR A 911 -19.84 14.38 22.74
C THR A 911 -18.58 13.57 23.07
N PHE A 912 -17.51 14.26 23.46
CA PHE A 912 -16.26 13.69 23.96
C PHE A 912 -16.08 14.02 25.43
N GLU A 913 -15.68 13.03 26.20
CA GLU A 913 -15.26 13.18 27.59
C GLU A 913 -13.74 13.02 27.68
N SER A 914 -13.05 14.05 28.18
CA SER A 914 -11.63 14.01 28.49
C SER A 914 -11.44 14.20 30.00
N SER A 915 -10.74 13.30 30.66
CA SER A 915 -10.63 13.28 32.13
C SER A 915 -9.26 12.82 32.64
N ILE A 916 -9.01 13.06 33.92
CA ILE A 916 -7.84 12.58 34.65
C ILE A 916 -8.26 11.41 35.54
N LEU A 917 -7.62 10.26 35.39
CA LEU A 917 -7.83 9.11 36.27
C LEU A 917 -7.15 9.35 37.62
N LYS A 918 -7.88 9.15 38.72
CA LYS A 918 -7.33 9.16 40.08
C LYS A 918 -6.72 7.80 40.35
N ASN A 919 -5.40 7.73 40.52
CA ASN A 919 -4.74 6.51 40.97
C ASN A 919 -5.17 6.25 42.41
N SER A 920 -5.99 5.21 42.61
CA SER A 920 -6.17 4.59 43.92
C SER A 920 -4.83 3.94 44.27
N GLU A 921 -4.07 4.56 45.19
CA GLU A 921 -2.79 4.12 45.80
C GLU A 921 -1.59 5.04 45.52
N SER A 922 -1.59 6.23 46.13
CA SER A 922 -0.36 6.86 46.60
C SER A 922 -0.66 7.74 47.83
N LYS A 923 -0.44 7.17 49.02
CA LYS A 923 -0.05 7.98 50.18
C LYS A 923 1.41 8.37 49.92
N ASN A 924 1.68 9.67 49.82
CA ASN A 924 2.95 10.32 49.46
C ASN A 924 3.08 10.65 47.96
N ASP A 925 2.37 11.68 47.50
CA ASP A 925 2.83 12.48 46.36
C ASP A 925 3.51 13.74 46.92
N ASP A 926 4.80 13.89 46.62
CA ASP A 926 5.57 15.10 46.94
C ASP A 926 4.93 16.31 46.27
N ILE A 927 4.46 17.25 47.08
CA ILE A 927 3.88 18.53 46.68
C ILE A 927 4.90 19.31 45.84
N GLN A 928 4.61 19.59 44.57
CA GLN A 928 5.42 20.48 43.72
C GLN A 928 4.91 21.93 43.77
N TYR A 929 5.83 22.91 43.71
CA TYR A 929 5.56 24.34 43.89
C TYR A 929 5.78 25.13 42.58
N ASP A 930 5.05 26.24 42.38
CA ASP A 930 5.25 27.17 41.26
C ASP A 930 6.34 28.21 41.52
N SER A 931 6.59 29.06 40.51
CA SER A 931 7.55 30.17 40.54
C SER A 931 7.22 31.30 41.53
N ASN A 932 6.09 31.21 42.26
CA ASN A 932 5.73 32.04 43.41
C ASN A 932 5.71 31.24 44.74
N CYS A 933 6.23 30.01 44.76
CA CYS A 933 6.20 29.08 45.91
C CYS A 933 4.80 28.67 46.38
N ASN A 934 3.80 28.61 45.48
CA ASN A 934 2.48 28.03 45.79
C ASN A 934 2.42 26.56 45.37
N ILE A 935 1.64 25.74 46.10
CA ILE A 935 1.37 24.34 45.75
C ILE A 935 0.76 24.27 44.33
N ILE A 936 1.46 23.68 43.36
CA ILE A 936 0.88 23.26 42.07
C ILE A 936 0.30 21.87 42.29
N ASP A 937 -0.86 21.82 42.94
CA ASP A 937 -1.71 20.64 42.87
C ASP A 937 -3.16 21.06 42.59
N ASN A 938 -3.29 21.91 41.57
CA ASN A 938 -4.58 22.31 41.04
C ASN A 938 -4.64 21.87 39.59
N ASN A 939 -5.43 20.83 39.33
CA ASN A 939 -5.78 20.46 37.96
C ASN A 939 -6.36 21.69 37.26
N LYS A 940 -5.77 22.06 36.13
CA LYS A 940 -6.20 23.23 35.37
C LYS A 940 -6.66 22.78 33.99
N ILE A 941 -7.93 23.00 33.70
CA ILE A 941 -8.47 22.79 32.35
C ILE A 941 -8.59 24.17 31.70
N GLU A 942 -7.85 24.40 30.62
CA GLU A 942 -7.93 25.59 29.78
C GLU A 942 -8.49 25.23 28.40
N ILE A 943 -9.21 26.18 27.80
CA ILE A 943 -9.73 26.05 26.44
C ILE A 943 -9.33 27.33 25.73
N ASN A 944 -8.44 27.20 24.76
CA ASN A 944 -8.05 28.33 23.93
C ASN A 944 -8.86 28.29 22.64
N ASN A 945 -9.92 29.09 22.63
CA ASN A 945 -10.64 29.46 21.41
C ASN A 945 -9.92 30.68 20.83
N GLN A 946 -8.92 30.48 19.98
CA GLN A 946 -8.39 31.60 19.21
C GLN A 946 -9.37 31.91 18.08
N GLU A 947 -10.01 33.08 18.14
CA GLU A 947 -10.97 33.57 17.14
C GLU A 947 -10.37 33.54 15.71
N ASP A 948 -9.03 33.62 15.60
CA ASP A 948 -8.26 33.76 14.37
C ASP A 948 -7.88 32.47 13.62
N GLN A 949 -8.15 31.27 14.15
CA GLN A 949 -7.69 30.02 13.51
C GLN A 949 -8.73 28.89 13.49
N TYR A 950 -8.61 27.99 12.50
CA TYR A 950 -9.54 26.89 12.19
C TYR A 950 -9.44 25.67 13.15
N SER A 951 -8.89 25.85 14.34
CA SER A 951 -8.67 24.76 15.30
C SER A 951 -8.91 25.21 16.73
N ASN A 952 -9.71 24.43 17.48
CA ASN A 952 -9.94 24.63 18.90
C ASN A 952 -9.03 23.69 19.71
N TYR A 953 -8.47 24.17 20.82
CA TYR A 953 -7.59 23.38 21.68
C TYR A 953 -8.19 23.21 23.07
N ILE A 954 -8.26 21.96 23.52
CA ILE A 954 -8.58 21.57 24.90
C ILE A 954 -7.27 21.24 25.59
N ILE A 955 -6.97 21.92 26.69
CA ILE A 955 -5.73 21.71 27.47
C ILE A 955 -6.11 21.26 28.88
N ILE A 956 -5.62 20.09 29.31
CA ILE A 956 -5.80 19.56 30.66
C ILE A 956 -4.44 19.40 31.32
N GLU A 957 -4.17 20.20 32.35
CA GLU A 957 -2.88 20.24 33.06
C GLU A 957 -2.94 19.54 34.41
N LYS A 958 -1.95 18.67 34.68
CA LYS A 958 -1.72 18.01 35.97
C LYS A 958 -0.24 17.66 36.15
N ASN A 959 0.33 17.95 37.32
CA ASN A 959 1.72 17.63 37.68
C ASN A 959 2.76 18.13 36.64
N GLY A 960 2.59 19.35 36.13
CA GLY A 960 3.47 19.94 35.10
C GLY A 960 3.35 19.31 33.69
N LYS A 961 2.40 18.41 33.47
CA LYS A 961 2.09 17.77 32.17
C LYS A 961 0.76 18.28 31.65
N GLN A 962 0.60 18.28 30.34
CA GLN A 962 -0.62 18.71 29.67
C GLN A 962 -1.10 17.70 28.62
N LEU A 963 -2.37 17.33 28.67
CA LEU A 963 -3.07 16.72 27.54
C LEU A 963 -3.62 17.86 26.68
N ILE A 964 -3.28 17.86 25.40
CA ILE A 964 -3.78 18.80 24.39
C ILE A 964 -4.59 18.02 23.38
N GLY A 965 -5.90 18.25 23.36
CA GLY A 965 -6.79 17.81 22.29
C GLY A 965 -6.97 18.93 21.28
N ARG A 966 -6.60 18.70 20.02
CA ARG A 966 -6.91 19.60 18.91
C ARG A 966 -8.16 19.09 18.20
N ILE A 967 -9.16 19.97 18.14
CA ILE A 967 -10.38 19.75 17.37
C ILE A 967 -10.29 20.65 16.15
N ILE A 968 -10.27 20.04 14.97
CA ILE A 968 -10.33 20.77 13.70
C ILE A 968 -11.74 21.35 13.58
N SER A 969 -11.88 22.67 13.45
CA SER A 969 -13.19 23.35 13.33
C SER A 969 -13.83 23.17 11.94
N ARG A 970 -13.58 22.02 11.30
CA ARG A 970 -14.17 21.60 10.03
C ARG A 970 -14.53 20.12 10.08
N ALA A 971 -15.58 19.77 9.35
CA ALA A 971 -16.00 18.39 9.10
C ALA A 971 -16.17 18.17 7.60
N LEU A 972 -16.14 16.92 7.16
CA LEU A 972 -16.62 16.54 5.83
C LEU A 972 -18.06 16.06 5.97
N SER A 973 -18.99 16.82 5.40
CA SER A 973 -20.41 16.49 5.33
C SER A 973 -20.75 16.14 3.89
N ASP A 974 -21.12 14.88 3.67
CA ASP A 974 -21.45 14.34 2.34
C ASP A 974 -20.35 14.61 1.30
N GLY A 975 -19.08 14.52 1.74
CA GLY A 975 -17.88 14.76 0.93
C GLY A 975 -17.46 16.23 0.79
N ARG A 976 -18.20 17.19 1.36
CA ARG A 976 -17.87 18.62 1.33
C ARG A 976 -17.37 19.12 2.67
N SER A 977 -16.32 19.94 2.63
CA SER A 977 -15.81 20.61 3.82
C SER A 977 -16.79 21.67 4.29
N THR A 978 -17.05 21.73 5.60
CA THR A 978 -17.91 22.76 6.21
C THR A 978 -17.46 23.07 7.63
N PHE A 979 -17.84 24.26 8.14
CA PHE A 979 -17.59 24.67 9.52
C PHE A 979 -18.15 23.65 10.53
N LEU A 980 -17.36 23.36 11.57
CA LEU A 980 -17.75 22.53 12.70
C LEU A 980 -17.64 23.36 13.99
N ASN A 981 -18.77 23.52 14.69
CA ASN A 981 -18.80 24.26 15.95
C ASN A 981 -18.48 23.32 17.14
N THR A 982 -17.72 23.83 18.10
CA THR A 982 -17.35 23.10 19.32
C THR A 982 -17.92 23.81 20.54
N LEU A 983 -18.71 23.07 21.33
CA LEU A 983 -19.35 23.55 22.54
C LEU A 983 -18.76 22.84 23.75
N VAL A 984 -18.77 23.53 24.90
CA VAL A 984 -18.39 22.94 26.18
C VAL A 984 -19.67 22.68 26.95
N LEU A 985 -20.01 21.41 27.15
CA LEU A 985 -21.23 21.02 27.85
C LEU A 985 -21.04 21.03 29.37
N ASN A 986 -19.88 20.55 29.84
CA ASN A 986 -19.56 20.49 31.26
C ASN A 986 -18.06 20.59 31.48
N LYS A 987 -17.66 21.23 32.58
CA LYS A 987 -16.27 21.40 32.99
C LYS A 987 -16.18 21.26 34.51
N THR A 988 -15.38 20.30 34.95
CA THR A 988 -14.98 20.13 36.35
C THR A 988 -13.48 20.39 36.49
N ASN A 989 -12.93 20.25 37.69
CA ASN A 989 -11.48 20.34 37.87
C ASN A 989 -10.75 19.14 37.23
N ASP A 990 -11.42 17.99 37.10
CA ASP A 990 -10.79 16.71 36.71
C ASP A 990 -11.23 16.22 35.33
N SER A 991 -12.28 16.81 34.75
CA SER A 991 -12.86 16.38 33.48
C SER A 991 -13.53 17.51 32.70
N ILE A 992 -13.59 17.34 31.39
CA ILE A 992 -14.30 18.21 30.46
C ILE A 992 -15.11 17.38 29.47
N ILE A 993 -16.35 17.79 29.24
CA ILE A 993 -17.22 17.25 28.20
C ILE A 993 -17.38 18.31 27.12
N THR A 994 -16.95 17.98 25.91
CA THR A 994 -17.09 18.84 24.73
C THR A 994 -18.05 18.20 23.74
N ALA A 995 -18.84 19.02 23.05
CA ALA A 995 -19.75 18.59 22.01
C ALA A 995 -19.35 19.21 20.68
N LEU A 996 -19.21 18.36 19.66
CA LEU A 996 -19.04 18.79 18.28
C LEU A 996 -20.43 18.87 17.65
N GLN A 997 -20.86 20.08 17.32
CA GLN A 997 -22.13 20.30 16.64
C GLN A 997 -21.93 20.05 15.15
N LEU A 998 -22.45 18.91 14.70
CA LEU A 998 -22.30 18.43 13.34
C LEU A 998 -23.31 19.10 12.41
N PRO A 999 -22.96 19.30 11.13
CA PRO A 999 -23.93 19.67 10.11
C PRO A 999 -24.99 18.57 9.93
N HIS A 1000 -26.07 18.89 9.22
CA HIS A 1000 -27.09 17.91 8.85
C HIS A 1000 -26.56 17.03 7.71
N CYS A 1001 -25.97 15.86 8.02
CA CYS A 1001 -25.37 14.99 7.00
C CYS A 1001 -26.37 13.96 6.49
N THR A 1002 -26.64 13.94 5.18
CA THR A 1002 -27.63 13.01 4.60
C THR A 1002 -27.06 11.62 4.34
N LYS A 1003 -25.75 11.52 4.06
CA LYS A 1003 -25.04 10.28 3.76
C LYS A 1003 -23.97 9.98 4.80
N GLU A 1004 -23.06 10.92 5.05
CA GLU A 1004 -21.91 10.71 5.92
C GLU A 1004 -21.39 12.02 6.55
N CYS A 1005 -21.19 12.02 7.87
CA CYS A 1005 -20.33 12.99 8.55
C CYS A 1005 -18.97 12.35 8.86
N ILE A 1006 -17.86 12.98 8.46
CA ILE A 1006 -16.51 12.60 8.89
C ILE A 1006 -15.88 13.72 9.71
N ILE A 1007 -15.23 13.34 10.81
CA ILE A 1007 -14.57 14.22 11.77
C ILE A 1007 -13.20 13.64 12.10
N ASP A 1008 -12.20 14.49 12.38
CA ASP A 1008 -10.83 14.07 12.64
C ASP A 1008 -10.17 14.87 13.79
N PRO A 1009 -10.59 14.67 15.06
CA PRO A 1009 -9.87 15.19 16.22
C PRO A 1009 -8.56 14.43 16.52
N ASP A 1010 -7.56 15.13 17.04
CA ASP A 1010 -6.31 14.50 17.51
C ASP A 1010 -5.96 14.92 18.94
N PHE A 1011 -5.33 14.01 19.70
CA PHE A 1011 -4.96 14.21 21.09
C PHE A 1011 -3.48 13.88 21.32
N GLN A 1012 -2.80 14.75 22.06
CA GLN A 1012 -1.35 14.71 22.30
C GLN A 1012 -1.05 15.00 23.77
N VAL A 1013 -0.06 14.34 24.37
CA VAL A 1013 0.40 14.65 25.74
C VAL A 1013 1.77 15.29 25.71
N LEU A 1014 1.88 16.52 26.21
CA LEU A 1014 3.10 17.32 26.20
C LEU A 1014 3.54 17.69 27.63
N VAL A 1015 4.81 18.05 27.80
CA VAL A 1015 5.35 18.57 29.07
C VAL A 1015 5.45 20.09 28.99
N LYS A 1016 4.87 20.80 29.97
CA LYS A 1016 4.80 22.26 30.00
C LYS A 1016 6.07 22.85 30.63
N PHE A 1017 6.64 23.88 30.01
CA PHE A 1017 7.78 24.64 30.54
C PHE A 1017 7.40 26.11 30.65
N ASN A 1018 7.59 26.73 31.82
CA ASN A 1018 7.33 28.16 32.00
C ASN A 1018 8.67 28.91 32.15
N PRO A 1019 9.09 29.73 31.16
CA PRO A 1019 10.42 30.34 31.14
C PRO A 1019 10.61 31.55 32.08
N ASN A 1020 9.59 31.99 32.82
CA ASN A 1020 9.69 33.18 33.67
C ASN A 1020 10.12 32.87 35.11
N THR A 1021 11.43 32.97 35.33
CA THR A 1021 12.16 33.30 36.57
C THR A 1021 11.94 32.46 37.84
N CYS A 1022 12.97 31.68 38.19
CA CYS A 1022 13.49 31.63 39.56
C CYS A 1022 14.98 32.00 39.52
N GLU A 1023 15.26 33.25 39.14
CA GLU A 1023 16.55 33.88 39.46
C GLU A 1023 16.41 34.55 40.83
N ASN A 1024 16.94 33.88 41.86
CA ASN A 1024 17.46 34.57 43.03
C ASN A 1024 18.97 34.37 43.04
N GLN A 1025 19.69 35.35 42.51
CA GLN A 1025 21.09 35.53 42.81
C GLN A 1025 21.25 35.80 44.30
N ASN A 1026 21.80 34.81 45.02
CA ASN A 1026 22.84 34.95 46.05
C ASN A 1026 22.73 33.85 47.11
N LYS A 1027 23.42 32.73 46.87
CA LYS A 1027 24.45 32.21 47.79
C LYS A 1027 25.19 31.08 47.11
N THR A 1028 26.48 31.31 46.94
CA THR A 1028 27.51 30.32 46.62
C THR A 1028 27.34 29.07 47.48
N ASN A 1029 27.15 27.92 46.83
CA ASN A 1029 27.77 26.63 47.16
C ASN A 1029 27.25 25.53 46.21
N SER A 1030 27.80 25.47 44.99
CA SER A 1030 27.61 24.34 44.08
C SER A 1030 28.74 23.33 44.31
N LYS A 1031 28.42 22.16 44.85
CA LYS A 1031 29.31 20.97 44.87
C LYS A 1031 29.24 20.15 43.57
N THR A 1032 28.55 20.62 42.53
CA THR A 1032 28.38 19.89 41.25
C THR A 1032 29.21 20.42 40.09
N ALA A 1033 29.81 21.62 40.20
CA ALA A 1033 30.79 22.11 39.23
C ALA A 1033 32.18 21.44 39.33
N ILE A 1034 32.48 20.74 40.42
CA ILE A 1034 33.80 20.12 40.64
C ILE A 1034 33.92 18.77 39.91
N ILE A 1035 32.82 18.04 39.70
CA ILE A 1035 32.88 16.70 39.10
C ILE A 1035 32.95 16.79 37.56
N ALA A 1036 32.16 17.67 36.93
CA ALA A 1036 32.20 17.85 35.47
C ALA A 1036 33.53 18.52 35.01
N GLY A 1037 34.03 19.50 35.76
CA GLY A 1037 35.33 20.14 35.49
C GLY A 1037 36.53 19.20 35.65
N SER A 1038 36.46 18.26 36.60
CA SER A 1038 37.54 17.28 36.84
C SER A 1038 37.59 16.19 35.76
N VAL A 1039 36.44 15.76 35.24
CA VAL A 1039 36.39 14.75 34.17
C VAL A 1039 36.81 15.36 32.83
N VAL A 1040 36.33 16.55 32.49
CA VAL A 1040 36.72 17.23 31.24
C VAL A 1040 38.19 17.68 31.31
N GLY A 1041 38.65 18.20 32.46
CA GLY A 1041 40.05 18.51 32.69
C GLY A 1041 40.95 17.27 32.62
N GLY A 1042 40.51 16.13 33.17
CA GLY A 1042 41.24 14.86 33.11
C GLY A 1042 41.36 14.29 31.70
N VAL A 1043 40.27 14.33 30.92
CA VAL A 1043 40.27 13.85 29.53
C VAL A 1043 41.11 14.76 28.64
N VAL A 1044 41.04 16.08 28.82
CA VAL A 1044 41.89 17.03 28.07
C VAL A 1044 43.36 16.89 28.47
N PHE A 1045 43.67 16.71 29.76
CA PHE A 1045 45.04 16.49 30.23
C PHE A 1045 45.62 15.15 29.75
N LEU A 1046 44.84 14.07 29.74
CA LEU A 1046 45.26 12.78 29.20
C LEU A 1046 45.42 12.81 27.68
N SER A 1047 44.57 13.56 26.97
CA SER A 1047 44.69 13.77 25.51
C SER A 1047 45.94 14.57 25.16
N ILE A 1048 46.26 15.61 25.95
CA ILE A 1048 47.49 16.40 25.79
C ILE A 1048 48.72 15.56 26.14
N LEU A 1049 48.70 14.76 27.22
CA LEU A 1049 49.79 13.84 27.55
C LEU A 1049 49.99 12.76 26.48
N GLY A 1050 48.90 12.22 25.92
CA GLY A 1050 48.93 11.28 24.80
C GLY A 1050 49.54 11.90 23.54
N ALA A 1051 49.15 13.14 23.20
CA ALA A 1051 49.72 13.88 22.09
C ALA A 1051 51.22 14.19 22.29
N VAL A 1052 51.62 14.60 23.50
CA VAL A 1052 53.03 14.87 23.84
C VAL A 1052 53.86 13.59 23.83
N ALA A 1053 53.34 12.47 24.33
CA ALA A 1053 53.99 11.17 24.28
C ALA A 1053 54.13 10.67 22.84
N PHE A 1054 53.10 10.86 22.00
CA PHE A 1054 53.13 10.55 20.58
C PHE A 1054 54.16 11.40 19.82
N PHE A 1055 54.23 12.71 20.10
CA PHE A 1055 55.25 13.59 19.50
C PHE A 1055 56.67 13.25 19.96
N LYS A 1056 56.87 12.88 21.24
CA LYS A 1056 58.17 12.38 21.73
C LYS A 1056 58.55 11.04 21.09
N TYR A 1057 57.59 10.13 20.94
CA TYR A 1057 57.79 8.85 20.28
C TYR A 1057 58.18 9.03 18.81
N LYS A 1058 57.42 9.85 18.06
CA LYS A 1058 57.70 10.20 16.67
C LYS A 1058 59.10 10.81 16.50
N LYS A 1059 59.47 11.78 17.34
CA LYS A 1059 60.79 12.43 17.28
C LYS A 1059 61.94 11.47 17.64
N ASN A 1060 61.70 10.50 18.51
CA ASN A 1060 62.70 9.48 18.85
C ASN A 1060 62.82 8.41 17.74
N LEU A 1061 61.72 8.09 17.06
CA LEU A 1061 61.68 7.21 15.90
C LEU A 1061 62.44 7.83 14.72
N GLU A 1062 62.24 9.12 14.44
CA GLU A 1062 62.99 9.88 13.43
C GLU A 1062 64.49 9.94 13.76
N LYS A 1063 64.85 10.06 15.05
CA LYS A 1063 66.25 10.03 15.50
C LYS A 1063 66.89 8.65 15.36
N GLN A 1064 66.13 7.56 15.56
CA GLN A 1064 66.60 6.20 15.31
C GLN A 1064 66.70 5.88 13.82
N LEU A 1065 65.75 6.35 13.00
CA LEU A 1065 65.80 6.25 11.55
C LEU A 1065 67.01 7.00 10.98
N GLY A 1066 67.27 8.22 11.47
CA GLY A 1066 68.43 9.02 11.09
C GLY A 1066 69.76 8.36 11.45
N LYS A 1067 69.86 7.70 12.62
CA LYS A 1067 71.04 6.92 13.01
C LYS A 1067 71.23 5.66 12.16
N ARG A 1068 70.15 5.00 11.72
CA ARG A 1068 70.20 3.85 10.80
C ARG A 1068 70.56 4.27 9.37
N LEU A 1069 70.03 5.39 8.88
CA LEU A 1069 70.39 6.01 7.60
C LEU A 1069 71.84 6.50 7.57
N ALA A 1070 72.36 7.07 8.66
CA ALA A 1070 73.77 7.45 8.78
C ALA A 1070 74.71 6.24 8.84
N LYS A 1071 74.28 5.12 9.43
CA LYS A 1071 75.01 3.84 9.39
C LYS A 1071 75.02 3.22 7.99
N MET A 1072 73.93 3.33 7.23
CA MET A 1072 73.85 2.85 5.84
C MET A 1072 74.70 3.71 4.88
N LYS A 1073 74.75 5.04 5.07
CA LYS A 1073 75.64 5.93 4.28
C LYS A 1073 77.14 5.71 4.53
N ARG A 1074 77.53 5.12 5.68
CA ARG A 1074 78.93 4.72 5.93
C ARG A 1074 79.32 3.39 5.26
N PHE A 1075 78.37 2.61 4.77
CA PHE A 1075 78.61 1.39 3.99
C PHE A 1075 78.64 1.62 2.47
N GLN A 1076 78.31 2.83 2.00
CA GLN A 1076 78.37 3.19 0.58
C GLN A 1076 79.65 3.95 0.18
N ASN A 1077 80.49 4.36 1.14
CA ASN A 1077 81.77 5.05 0.88
C ASN A 1077 82.97 4.28 1.47
N LYS A 1078 82.98 2.96 1.33
CA LYS A 1078 84.16 2.12 1.58
C LYS A 1078 84.33 1.11 0.47
#